data_AF-Q9BLI6-F1
#
_entry.id   AF-Q9BLI6-F1
#
_cell.length_a   1.000
_cell.length_b   1.000
_cell.length_c   1.000
_cell.angle_alpha   90.00
_cell.angle_beta   90.00
_cell.angle_gamma   90.00
#
_symmetry.space_group_name_H-M   'P 1'
#
loop_
_entity.id
_entity.type
_entity.pdbx_description
1 polymer ?
#
loop_
_entity_poly.entity_id
_entity_poly.type
_entity_poly.pdbx_seq_one_letter_code
_entity_poly.pdbx_strand_id
1 'polypeptide(L)'
;MGHTTAKWCATTLLLCVSAFASPRTSSNSFIRSAVETIPQHDPIPVPIRASVESIPLRSIRDEGEGRLPLRDAVEKRPIPVLNAEYTYKLLGDVERINNANGFNTEGYKQYYGAASFLNNATHSDERLHLGNANLQEMQQTSGVGAVRRLVVCYIESWAAYRAPPLAFTASLVPRSCTNLHYAFASMHPHTYSVLPANEDFDVIKGGYRIATGLKRHIPGLKVILSVGGEGSDRLFSEMVQEPVRRNMFIESALSFLQEHDFDGLDLHWVYPGEKDEKEKDLVTTLLYEIREKFSSYGYLLSTVLPPFRYQIEDGYDLSAVSGATDYTILQAWDMTHGRREEPPAKAVQHSALHRDPGATSRDQRYDNIEFMVKYILRHGMAPEKLVLGVPLYGRSYTLAPSTNPYPGAPIDGWGEEGPYTQTKGLLAYFEICMAEREGKGVSGVDEAGNAYAVFDNQWVTYDTPSTIVDKMKYVISSGLAGAAAWAVDMDDFRGLCGSPFPILSAISKTLNGEEVQTDQSTLKIGSCDSNAPYLASDEESCAHFHFCTGAISYRMSCEDDRLYDPSTGYCGHQDVGKCLPGQSLRISVEDAARYLSHVYETDFEWNDEPMKAVANRDSERLTSDDVDIKKNKENDNKVVCYMTSWAFYRRGDGKFVPEQVDTRLCTHVVYAYGSLSPDELVAKEFDPWADITNNLYERVTSLRDVKVLLGLGGWTDSAGDKYSRLVSSDSNRSKFITKLIPFLRMHNFKGLHLDWNYPVCWQSNCKKGARSDKANFAKFVQELAKALHGAEMELGVAISGYKEVIESAYDLATISREADFLSAMTYDYHGGWERTTAHHTPLIPSPKDALSYYSIEYAIKAIISGGADPKKLLLGLSFYGQSYRLADVESTSGPGAPAAGPGEPGEFTKQPGMLAYYEVCYRVKNLRWKTGRQTNAGPYAYSDNQWVGYDDPKSITEKVEWAMRLGLGGVTAWAIDLDDSSNRCCAEPYPLLRAAGRALGRSVPSPPTTPCERPPEPVTPAPPTTTPAESDGGAHGDHGSHDHHTSTTWPSWNPTTTKPTTTKPTTAQTWWRRWRQLQI
;
A
#
# COMPACT_ATOMS: atom_id res chain seq x y z
N MET A 1 71.86 41.38 14.56
CA MET A 1 70.90 41.01 13.49
C MET A 1 69.83 40.10 14.10
N GLY A 2 68.58 40.14 13.62
CA GLY A 2 67.49 39.20 13.91
C GLY A 2 67.38 38.64 15.34
N HIS A 3 66.60 39.28 16.22
CA HIS A 3 66.40 38.85 17.61
C HIS A 3 64.92 38.83 18.05
N THR A 4 64.48 37.67 18.54
CA THR A 4 63.68 37.40 19.76
C THR A 4 62.71 38.43 20.38
N THR A 5 61.61 37.90 20.97
CA THR A 5 60.81 38.43 22.13
C THR A 5 59.96 39.72 21.94
N ALA A 6 58.94 40.05 22.76
CA ALA A 6 57.96 39.27 23.56
C ALA A 6 56.85 40.17 24.19
N LYS A 7 55.72 39.55 24.57
CA LYS A 7 54.79 39.81 25.72
C LYS A 7 54.37 41.25 26.18
N TRP A 8 53.04 41.38 26.36
CA TRP A 8 52.31 42.08 27.46
C TRP A 8 52.29 43.64 27.41
N CYS A 9 51.41 44.41 28.10
CA CYS A 9 50.48 44.16 29.22
C CYS A 9 49.31 45.20 29.31
N ALA A 10 48.34 44.99 30.24
CA ALA A 10 47.52 46.01 30.97
C ALA A 10 46.40 46.77 30.20
N THR A 11 45.32 47.40 30.73
CA THR A 11 44.50 47.49 32.01
C THR A 11 43.26 48.40 31.71
N THR A 12 42.13 48.61 32.44
CA THR A 12 41.45 48.08 33.66
C THR A 12 39.95 48.54 33.67
N LEU A 13 39.10 48.01 34.57
CA LEU A 13 37.65 48.30 34.77
C LEU A 13 37.27 49.73 35.24
N LEU A 14 36.01 50.14 34.99
CA LEU A 14 35.02 50.85 35.88
C LEU A 14 33.66 50.90 35.10
N LEU A 15 32.49 50.44 35.57
CA LEU A 15 31.52 51.04 36.53
C LEU A 15 31.01 52.45 36.11
N CYS A 16 29.71 52.81 36.10
CA CYS A 16 28.50 52.25 36.73
C CYS A 16 27.17 52.74 36.06
N VAL A 17 26.03 52.06 36.30
CA VAL A 17 24.64 52.54 36.67
C VAL A 17 24.16 53.92 36.13
N SER A 18 22.96 54.16 35.52
CA SER A 18 21.56 53.76 35.89
C SER A 18 20.45 54.10 34.84
N ALA A 19 19.32 53.38 34.95
CA ALA A 19 17.89 53.82 34.87
C ALA A 19 17.20 54.38 33.59
N PHE A 20 16.13 53.66 33.18
CA PHE A 20 14.78 54.09 32.76
C PHE A 20 14.52 55.42 32.00
N ALA A 21 13.94 55.30 30.79
CA ALA A 21 12.51 55.58 30.54
C ALA A 21 12.06 55.23 29.10
N SER A 22 10.76 54.96 28.90
CA SER A 22 10.07 54.82 27.59
C SER A 22 8.99 55.94 27.50
N PRO A 23 8.46 56.36 26.32
CA PRO A 23 7.49 55.54 25.57
C PRO A 23 7.39 55.75 24.02
N ARG A 24 6.66 54.83 23.35
CA ARG A 24 5.60 54.98 22.29
C ARG A 24 5.63 56.19 21.31
N THR A 25 5.25 56.12 20.01
CA THR A 25 4.48 55.12 19.21
C THR A 25 4.57 55.38 17.67
N SER A 26 4.38 54.34 16.84
CA SER A 26 3.80 54.29 15.44
C SER A 26 4.03 55.46 14.44
N SER A 27 4.49 55.28 13.18
CA SER A 27 3.70 54.67 12.07
C SER A 27 4.36 54.76 10.67
N ASN A 28 4.13 53.75 9.83
CA ASN A 28 4.02 53.68 8.34
C ASN A 28 4.91 54.48 7.34
N SER A 29 5.77 53.74 6.60
CA SER A 29 5.66 53.41 5.14
C SER A 29 6.74 53.88 4.11
N PHE A 30 6.99 52.99 3.11
CA PHE A 30 7.60 53.21 1.76
C PHE A 30 9.10 53.64 1.70
N ILE A 31 9.98 53.32 0.71
CA ILE A 31 9.97 52.78 -0.69
C ILE A 31 11.14 51.77 -0.94
N ARG A 32 11.05 50.97 -2.03
CA ARG A 32 12.02 50.12 -2.82
C ARG A 32 13.56 50.49 -2.78
N SER A 33 14.53 49.73 -3.34
CA SER A 33 14.57 48.54 -4.25
C SER A 33 15.92 47.80 -4.29
N ALA A 34 15.92 46.48 -4.58
CA ALA A 34 16.95 45.70 -5.34
C ALA A 34 18.40 45.62 -4.78
N VAL A 35 19.32 44.75 -5.25
CA VAL A 35 19.32 43.35 -5.79
C VAL A 35 20.78 42.88 -5.66
N GLU A 36 21.04 41.63 -5.23
CA GLU A 36 22.27 40.90 -5.62
C GLU A 36 22.08 39.38 -5.46
N THR A 37 22.87 38.58 -6.17
CA THR A 37 22.60 37.14 -6.43
C THR A 37 23.84 36.26 -6.27
N ILE A 38 23.68 35.11 -5.60
CA ILE A 38 24.65 34.00 -5.54
C ILE A 38 23.86 32.66 -5.53
N PRO A 39 24.45 31.48 -5.82
CA PRO A 39 23.94 30.64 -6.91
C PRO A 39 23.24 29.34 -6.46
N GLN A 40 22.63 28.65 -7.43
CA GLN A 40 22.06 27.31 -7.25
C GLN A 40 23.16 26.23 -7.20
N HIS A 41 22.97 25.23 -6.33
CA HIS A 41 23.49 23.88 -6.48
C HIS A 41 22.31 22.92 -6.48
N ASP A 42 22.31 21.93 -7.38
CA ASP A 42 21.23 20.93 -7.47
C ASP A 42 21.36 19.86 -6.35
N PRO A 43 20.30 19.60 -5.56
CA PRO A 43 20.23 18.42 -4.72
C PRO A 43 19.80 17.20 -5.54
N ILE A 44 20.51 16.08 -5.35
CA ILE A 44 20.21 14.79 -5.99
C ILE A 44 18.90 14.20 -5.38
N PRO A 45 18.03 13.52 -6.15
CA PRO A 45 16.69 13.17 -5.67
C PRO A 45 16.68 12.00 -4.67
N VAL A 46 16.07 12.23 -3.51
CA VAL A 46 15.60 11.17 -2.58
C VAL A 46 14.12 10.89 -2.89
N PRO A 47 13.64 9.63 -2.91
CA PRO A 47 12.27 9.30 -3.34
C PRO A 47 11.20 9.69 -2.31
N ILE A 48 10.63 10.89 -2.46
CA ILE A 48 9.53 11.40 -1.63
C ILE A 48 8.21 10.71 -2.00
N ARG A 49 7.61 9.97 -1.06
CA ARG A 49 6.23 9.46 -1.20
C ARG A 49 5.23 10.62 -1.09
N ALA A 50 4.49 10.90 -2.18
CA ALA A 50 3.49 11.95 -2.21
C ALA A 50 2.26 11.61 -1.37
N SER A 51 1.96 12.45 -0.37
CA SER A 51 0.72 12.40 0.41
C SER A 51 -0.45 13.07 -0.34
N VAL A 52 -1.70 12.71 0.00
CA VAL A 52 -2.90 13.20 -0.69
C VAL A 52 -3.88 13.82 0.30
N GLU A 53 -4.37 15.02 0.00
CA GLU A 53 -5.37 15.73 0.80
C GLU A 53 -6.77 15.09 0.69
N SER A 54 -7.39 14.72 1.81
CA SER A 54 -8.80 14.33 1.84
C SER A 54 -9.73 15.55 1.88
N ILE A 55 -10.76 15.54 1.03
CA ILE A 55 -11.78 16.60 0.94
C ILE A 55 -13.13 16.09 1.45
N PRO A 56 -13.92 16.91 2.18
CA PRO A 56 -14.86 16.36 3.15
C PRO A 56 -16.21 15.97 2.56
N LEU A 57 -16.89 15.03 3.24
CA LEU A 57 -18.34 14.90 3.18
C LEU A 57 -18.96 15.79 4.26
N ARG A 58 -19.77 16.77 3.84
CA ARG A 58 -20.72 17.47 4.73
C ARG A 58 -21.99 16.62 4.88
N SER A 59 -23.02 17.17 5.53
CA SER A 59 -23.95 16.40 6.34
C SER A 59 -25.41 16.37 5.89
N ILE A 60 -26.14 15.42 6.46
CA ILE A 60 -27.50 15.00 6.07
C ILE A 60 -28.56 15.91 6.72
N ARG A 61 -28.51 17.20 6.40
CA ARG A 61 -29.65 18.14 6.59
C ARG A 61 -29.98 19.02 5.39
N ASP A 62 -29.13 19.04 4.36
CA ASP A 62 -29.39 19.75 3.10
C ASP A 62 -29.17 18.87 1.86
N GLU A 63 -29.11 17.54 1.99
CA GLU A 63 -28.93 16.60 0.87
C GLU A 63 -30.16 15.71 0.67
N GLY A 64 -30.63 15.61 -0.57
CA GLY A 64 -31.84 14.86 -0.93
C GLY A 64 -31.48 13.48 -1.47
N GLU A 65 -32.15 12.46 -0.92
CA GLU A 65 -32.25 11.08 -1.43
C GLU A 65 -30.92 10.40 -1.83
N GLY A 66 -30.26 9.79 -0.86
CA GLY A 66 -28.95 9.15 -1.04
C GLY A 66 -28.96 7.88 -1.90
N ARG A 67 -27.88 7.69 -2.67
CA ARG A 67 -27.48 6.42 -3.32
C ARG A 67 -25.98 6.19 -3.10
N LEU A 68 -25.55 4.93 -3.10
CA LEU A 68 -24.15 4.53 -2.88
C LEU A 68 -23.69 3.44 -3.87
N PRO A 69 -23.23 3.78 -5.10
CA PRO A 69 -22.76 2.82 -6.07
C PRO A 69 -21.22 2.85 -6.21
N LEU A 70 -20.55 2.28 -5.22
CA LEU A 70 -19.68 1.08 -5.30
C LEU A 70 -18.78 0.77 -6.54
N ARG A 71 -18.65 1.62 -7.57
CA ARG A 71 -18.03 1.28 -8.87
C ARG A 71 -16.55 0.83 -8.78
N ASP A 72 -15.77 1.46 -7.92
CA ASP A 72 -14.33 1.19 -7.73
C ASP A 72 -14.04 0.65 -6.31
N ALA A 73 -15.05 0.08 -5.64
CA ALA A 73 -15.02 -0.21 -4.21
C ALA A 73 -14.49 -1.62 -3.88
N VAL A 74 -13.32 -1.97 -4.41
CA VAL A 74 -12.58 -3.13 -3.91
C VAL A 74 -12.02 -2.80 -2.52
N GLU A 75 -12.55 -3.55 -1.55
CA GLU A 75 -12.11 -3.65 -0.15
C GLU A 75 -12.05 -2.37 0.71
N LYS A 76 -12.76 -1.29 0.33
CA LYS A 76 -13.16 -0.29 1.34
C LYS A 76 -14.24 -0.83 2.27
N ARG A 77 -13.83 -1.19 3.49
CA ARG A 77 -14.73 -1.19 4.65
C ARG A 77 -15.29 0.23 4.88
N PRO A 78 -16.55 0.37 5.35
CA PRO A 78 -17.11 1.68 5.65
C PRO A 78 -16.50 2.22 6.95
N ILE A 79 -15.47 3.08 6.82
CA ILE A 79 -14.93 3.87 7.92
C ILE A 79 -16.09 4.60 8.62
N PRO A 80 -16.31 4.41 9.93
CA PRO A 80 -17.31 5.17 10.68
C PRO A 80 -16.80 6.60 10.91
N VAL A 81 -16.89 7.44 9.88
CA VAL A 81 -16.58 8.87 10.01
C VAL A 81 -17.51 9.47 11.06
N LEU A 82 -16.96 9.71 12.26
CA LEU A 82 -17.67 10.35 13.36
C LEU A 82 -18.29 11.66 12.86
N ASN A 83 -19.62 11.70 12.93
CA ASN A 83 -20.50 12.49 12.08
C ASN A 83 -19.91 13.85 11.69
N ALA A 84 -19.52 14.02 10.42
CA ALA A 84 -18.91 15.25 9.93
C ALA A 84 -19.80 16.50 10.07
N GLU A 85 -21.12 16.33 10.25
CA GLU A 85 -22.01 17.41 10.71
C GLU A 85 -21.51 18.06 12.00
N TYR A 86 -21.07 17.23 12.94
CA TYR A 86 -20.56 17.65 14.24
C TYR A 86 -19.26 18.43 14.06
N THR A 87 -18.29 17.93 13.29
CA THR A 87 -16.99 18.57 13.06
C THR A 87 -17.10 19.90 12.31
N TYR A 88 -17.94 20.01 11.27
CA TYR A 88 -18.15 21.29 10.58
C TYR A 88 -18.98 22.28 11.37
N LYS A 89 -19.90 21.80 12.22
CA LYS A 89 -20.63 22.65 13.16
C LYS A 89 -19.75 23.12 14.31
N LEU A 90 -18.83 22.28 14.81
CA LEU A 90 -17.76 22.64 15.75
C LEU A 90 -17.01 23.87 15.25
N LEU A 91 -16.45 23.79 14.04
CA LEU A 91 -15.66 24.87 13.45
C LEU A 91 -16.50 26.14 13.24
N GLY A 92 -17.72 26.02 12.69
CA GLY A 92 -18.61 27.17 12.46
C GLY A 92 -19.17 27.83 13.73
N ASP A 93 -19.41 27.07 14.80
CA ASP A 93 -19.83 27.63 16.09
C ASP A 93 -18.62 28.15 16.91
N VAL A 94 -17.40 27.62 16.72
CA VAL A 94 -16.15 28.20 17.26
C VAL A 94 -15.79 29.53 16.58
N GLU A 95 -15.94 29.64 15.26
CA GLU A 95 -15.80 30.93 14.55
C GLU A 95 -16.80 31.97 15.08
N ARG A 96 -18.01 31.56 15.48
CA ARG A 96 -18.98 32.45 16.14
C ARG A 96 -18.57 32.82 17.56
N ILE A 97 -18.06 31.88 18.35
CA ILE A 97 -17.61 32.13 19.73
C ILE A 97 -16.42 33.10 19.73
N ASN A 98 -15.43 32.91 18.85
CA ASN A 98 -14.27 33.81 18.75
C ASN A 98 -14.60 35.21 18.20
N ASN A 99 -15.68 35.36 17.43
CA ASN A 99 -16.17 36.68 16.98
C ASN A 99 -17.22 37.31 17.90
N ALA A 100 -17.73 36.57 18.90
CA ALA A 100 -18.67 37.08 19.88
C ALA A 100 -17.93 37.74 21.05
N ASN A 101 -17.99 39.08 21.12
CA ASN A 101 -17.56 39.85 22.30
C ASN A 101 -18.52 39.62 23.49
N GLY A 102 -18.44 38.43 24.09
CA GLY A 102 -19.28 38.03 25.22
C GLY A 102 -18.76 36.77 25.90
N PHE A 103 -18.19 36.92 27.10
CA PHE A 103 -17.77 35.81 27.95
C PHE A 103 -18.95 34.86 28.24
N ASN A 104 -18.92 33.65 27.71
CA ASN A 104 -19.81 32.56 28.14
C ASN A 104 -18.98 31.29 28.44
N THR A 105 -18.96 30.90 29.71
CA THR A 105 -18.06 29.89 30.26
C THR A 105 -18.53 28.45 30.11
N GLU A 106 -19.76 28.21 29.62
CA GLU A 106 -20.26 26.85 29.42
C GLU A 106 -19.74 26.21 28.12
N GLY A 107 -19.66 26.97 27.02
CA GLY A 107 -19.22 26.44 25.73
C GLY A 107 -17.78 25.90 25.74
N TYR A 108 -16.90 26.52 26.52
CA TYR A 108 -15.52 26.08 26.68
C TYR A 108 -15.41 24.74 27.45
N LYS A 109 -16.33 24.44 28.39
CA LYS A 109 -16.32 23.16 29.12
C LYS A 109 -16.57 21.94 28.23
N GLN A 110 -17.15 22.13 27.04
CA GLN A 110 -17.41 21.04 26.09
C GLN A 110 -16.15 20.61 25.30
N TYR A 111 -15.08 21.43 25.30
CA TYR A 111 -13.90 21.21 24.44
C TYR A 111 -12.57 21.08 25.19
N TYR A 112 -12.46 21.56 26.43
CA TYR A 112 -11.18 21.72 27.13
C TYR A 112 -10.90 20.65 28.22
N GLY A 113 -11.81 19.68 28.40
CA GLY A 113 -11.75 18.67 29.46
C GLY A 113 -11.65 19.29 30.87
N ALA A 114 -11.07 18.55 31.82
CA ALA A 114 -10.60 19.14 33.07
C ALA A 114 -9.20 19.81 32.93
N ALA A 115 -8.44 19.44 31.90
CA ALA A 115 -7.03 19.79 31.74
C ALA A 115 -6.73 21.31 31.84
N SER A 116 -7.50 22.15 31.14
CA SER A 116 -7.22 23.60 31.11
C SER A 116 -7.55 24.36 32.41
N PHE A 117 -8.03 23.66 33.45
CA PHE A 117 -8.38 24.26 34.74
C PHE A 117 -7.41 23.87 35.88
N LEU A 118 -6.50 22.92 35.65
CA LEU A 118 -5.77 22.24 36.72
C LEU A 118 -4.35 22.75 36.97
N ASN A 119 -3.79 23.60 36.10
CA ASN A 119 -2.39 24.02 36.14
C ASN A 119 -2.04 25.05 37.25
N ASN A 120 -2.68 24.95 38.44
CA ASN A 120 -2.37 25.80 39.61
C ASN A 120 -2.92 25.35 40.99
N ALA A 121 -3.38 24.09 41.20
CA ALA A 121 -4.12 23.77 42.45
C ALA A 121 -3.94 22.38 43.11
N THR A 122 -3.88 21.26 42.38
CA THR A 122 -4.07 19.93 43.00
C THR A 122 -3.09 18.85 42.52
N HIS A 123 -2.07 18.56 43.33
CA HIS A 123 -1.19 17.38 43.19
C HIS A 123 -1.86 16.08 43.67
N SER A 124 -3.11 15.85 43.28
CA SER A 124 -3.92 14.71 43.70
C SER A 124 -4.87 14.34 42.56
N ASP A 125 -4.42 13.48 41.65
CA ASP A 125 -5.14 13.13 40.43
C ASP A 125 -5.47 11.63 40.40
N GLU A 126 -6.76 11.30 40.35
CA GLU A 126 -7.26 9.93 40.30
C GLU A 126 -6.78 9.19 39.03
N ARG A 127 -6.45 9.92 37.95
CA ARG A 127 -5.88 9.35 36.72
C ARG A 127 -4.51 8.69 36.95
N LEU A 128 -3.72 9.22 37.89
CA LEU A 128 -2.40 8.66 38.24
C LEU A 128 -2.56 7.31 38.95
N HIS A 129 -3.58 7.19 39.81
CA HIS A 129 -3.97 5.91 40.40
C HIS A 129 -4.52 4.92 39.36
N LEU A 130 -5.29 5.38 38.37
CA LEU A 130 -5.84 4.50 37.34
C LEU A 130 -4.75 3.91 36.42
N GLY A 131 -3.80 4.73 35.95
CA GLY A 131 -2.66 4.23 35.17
C GLY A 131 -1.78 3.25 35.97
N ASN A 132 -1.62 3.48 37.28
CA ASN A 132 -0.97 2.51 38.17
C ASN A 132 -1.77 1.21 38.33
N ALA A 133 -3.11 1.26 38.35
CA ALA A 133 -3.95 0.08 38.46
C ALA A 133 -3.88 -0.79 37.18
N ASN A 134 -3.95 -0.18 35.99
CA ASN A 134 -3.78 -0.86 34.71
C ASN A 134 -2.41 -1.55 34.61
N LEU A 135 -1.35 -0.85 35.00
CA LEU A 135 0.01 -1.39 35.04
C LEU A 135 0.11 -2.58 36.00
N GLN A 136 -0.46 -2.45 37.20
CA GLN A 136 -0.50 -3.54 38.18
C GLN A 136 -1.30 -4.75 37.68
N GLU A 137 -2.40 -4.55 36.93
CA GLU A 137 -3.14 -5.65 36.28
C GLU A 137 -2.26 -6.39 35.27
N MET A 138 -1.59 -5.68 34.35
CA MET A 138 -0.67 -6.28 33.37
C MET A 138 0.41 -7.13 34.06
N GLN A 139 0.98 -6.61 35.15
CA GLN A 139 2.06 -7.26 35.91
C GLN A 139 1.58 -8.39 36.85
N GLN A 140 0.27 -8.54 37.10
CA GLN A 140 -0.30 -9.57 38.00
C GLN A 140 -0.77 -10.84 37.27
N THR A 141 -0.54 -10.95 35.95
CA THR A 141 -1.06 -12.04 35.11
C THR A 141 -0.51 -13.46 35.40
N SER A 142 0.47 -13.60 36.31
CA SER A 142 1.05 -14.89 36.72
C SER A 142 0.57 -15.32 38.11
N GLY A 143 -0.14 -16.45 38.19
CA GLY A 143 -0.82 -16.94 39.41
C GLY A 143 0.07 -17.46 40.56
N VAL A 144 1.35 -17.06 40.66
CA VAL A 144 2.30 -17.51 41.69
C VAL A 144 3.18 -16.36 42.19
N GLY A 145 2.63 -15.52 43.07
CA GLY A 145 3.38 -14.75 44.10
C GLY A 145 4.45 -13.72 43.69
N ALA A 146 4.81 -13.62 42.42
CA ALA A 146 5.85 -12.75 41.89
C ALA A 146 5.29 -11.86 40.76
N VAL A 147 5.70 -10.59 40.77
CA VAL A 147 5.24 -9.57 39.81
C VAL A 147 5.93 -9.80 38.46
N ARG A 148 5.16 -10.09 37.41
CA ARG A 148 5.66 -10.28 36.03
C ARG A 148 6.02 -8.91 35.47
N ARG A 149 7.28 -8.67 35.09
CA ARG A 149 7.73 -7.41 34.50
C ARG A 149 7.35 -7.33 33.02
N LEU A 150 7.26 -6.10 32.52
CA LEU A 150 6.91 -5.86 31.12
C LEU A 150 8.04 -6.34 30.19
N VAL A 151 7.65 -7.05 29.14
CA VAL A 151 8.47 -7.38 27.98
C VAL A 151 7.72 -6.83 26.77
N VAL A 152 8.05 -5.59 26.41
CA VAL A 152 7.47 -4.92 25.25
C VAL A 152 8.24 -5.34 24.00
N CYS A 153 7.53 -5.80 22.99
CA CYS A 153 8.10 -6.24 21.72
C CYS A 153 7.62 -5.29 20.62
N TYR A 154 8.53 -4.56 19.97
CA TYR A 154 8.19 -3.84 18.75
C TYR A 154 8.29 -4.75 17.53
N ILE A 155 7.38 -4.60 16.58
CA ILE A 155 7.49 -5.18 15.23
C ILE A 155 7.42 -4.08 14.18
N GLU A 156 8.35 -4.10 13.23
CA GLU A 156 8.33 -3.23 12.06
C GLU A 156 7.38 -3.80 10.99
N SER A 157 6.33 -3.06 10.61
CA SER A 157 5.34 -3.53 9.62
C SER A 157 5.93 -3.76 8.22
N TRP A 158 7.06 -3.14 7.91
CA TRP A 158 7.82 -3.38 6.68
C TRP A 158 8.75 -4.60 6.74
N ALA A 159 9.02 -5.19 7.91
CA ALA A 159 9.84 -6.41 8.02
C ALA A 159 9.23 -7.62 7.28
N ALA A 160 7.93 -7.56 6.97
CA ALA A 160 7.23 -8.52 6.11
C ALA A 160 7.74 -8.56 4.66
N TYR A 161 8.51 -7.56 4.23
CA TYR A 161 9.04 -7.41 2.89
C TYR A 161 10.55 -7.73 2.77
N ARG A 162 11.22 -8.13 3.87
CA ARG A 162 12.62 -8.56 3.83
C ARG A 162 12.78 -9.87 3.04
N ALA A 163 13.94 -10.08 2.43
CA ALA A 163 14.20 -11.28 1.63
C ALA A 163 14.12 -12.56 2.48
N PRO A 164 13.61 -13.69 1.95
CA PRO A 164 13.64 -14.98 2.63
C PRO A 164 15.09 -15.40 3.01
N PRO A 165 15.31 -16.03 4.18
CA PRO A 165 14.32 -16.51 5.15
C PRO A 165 13.85 -15.45 6.18
N LEU A 166 14.29 -14.20 6.04
CA LEU A 166 14.24 -13.15 7.08
C LEU A 166 13.04 -12.20 6.95
N ALA A 167 12.04 -12.53 6.12
CA ALA A 167 10.71 -11.94 6.21
C ALA A 167 10.08 -12.24 7.58
N PHE A 168 9.63 -11.19 8.28
CA PHE A 168 8.99 -11.29 9.60
C PHE A 168 7.56 -10.76 9.56
N THR A 169 6.63 -11.45 10.21
CA THR A 169 5.25 -10.96 10.39
C THR A 169 4.77 -11.23 11.81
N ALA A 170 3.66 -10.61 12.22
CA ALA A 170 3.13 -10.73 13.58
C ALA A 170 2.86 -12.19 14.02
N SER A 171 2.63 -13.15 13.11
CA SER A 171 2.46 -14.56 13.48
C SER A 171 3.72 -15.22 14.06
N LEU A 172 4.90 -14.61 13.90
CA LEU A 172 6.16 -15.07 14.47
C LEU A 172 6.48 -14.49 15.87
N VAL A 173 5.61 -13.62 16.41
CA VAL A 173 5.81 -13.01 17.74
C VAL A 173 5.71 -14.06 18.85
N PRO A 174 6.75 -14.22 19.70
CA PRO A 174 6.77 -15.26 20.72
C PRO A 174 5.93 -14.93 21.97
N ARG A 175 5.58 -15.98 22.72
CA ARG A 175 4.77 -15.92 23.96
C ARG A 175 5.41 -15.17 25.14
N SER A 176 6.70 -14.85 25.03
CA SER A 176 7.47 -14.08 26.02
C SER A 176 7.12 -12.59 26.06
N CYS A 177 6.48 -12.07 25.02
CA CYS A 177 6.02 -10.68 24.96
C CYS A 177 4.79 -10.46 25.87
N THR A 178 4.84 -9.48 26.76
CA THR A 178 3.65 -9.02 27.52
C THR A 178 2.86 -8.00 26.71
N ASN A 179 3.56 -7.17 25.93
CA ASN A 179 2.99 -6.13 25.10
C ASN A 179 3.60 -6.21 23.70
N LEU A 180 2.79 -6.14 22.65
CA LEU A 180 3.22 -6.04 21.26
C LEU A 180 2.94 -4.63 20.76
N HIS A 181 3.97 -3.85 20.45
CA HIS A 181 3.83 -2.54 19.80
C HIS A 181 3.94 -2.72 18.28
N TYR A 182 2.88 -2.36 17.56
CA TYR A 182 2.86 -2.41 16.11
C TYR A 182 3.38 -1.07 15.54
N ALA A 183 4.59 -1.09 14.98
CA ALA A 183 5.24 0.09 14.38
C ALA A 183 5.03 0.08 12.85
N PHE A 184 4.36 1.05 12.22
CA PHE A 184 3.70 2.23 12.78
C PHE A 184 2.32 2.43 12.12
N ALA A 185 1.49 3.26 12.75
CA ALA A 185 0.48 4.06 12.08
C ALA A 185 0.96 5.52 11.93
N SER A 186 0.43 6.22 10.94
CA SER A 186 0.77 7.60 10.61
C SER A 186 -0.37 8.56 10.97
N MET A 187 -0.20 9.85 10.68
CA MET A 187 -1.22 10.88 10.85
C MET A 187 -1.53 11.57 9.51
N HIS A 188 -2.81 11.84 9.24
CA HIS A 188 -3.20 12.67 8.09
C HIS A 188 -2.64 14.10 8.26
N PRO A 189 -1.93 14.67 7.26
CA PRO A 189 -1.20 15.95 7.40
C PRO A 189 -2.08 17.22 7.49
N HIS A 190 -3.37 17.09 7.79
CA HIS A 190 -4.34 18.20 7.82
C HIS A 190 -5.44 18.01 8.87
N THR A 191 -5.97 16.79 9.03
CA THR A 191 -6.94 16.46 10.09
C THR A 191 -6.28 15.88 11.34
N TYR A 192 -4.97 15.57 11.27
CA TYR A 192 -4.18 14.89 12.30
C TYR A 192 -4.79 13.56 12.76
N SER A 193 -5.62 12.95 11.90
CA SER A 193 -6.28 11.69 12.19
C SER A 193 -5.33 10.51 11.99
N VAL A 194 -5.41 9.51 12.87
CA VAL A 194 -4.62 8.27 12.74
C VAL A 194 -4.99 7.52 11.45
N LEU A 195 -3.97 7.08 10.70
CA LEU A 195 -4.07 6.34 9.44
C LEU A 195 -3.09 5.15 9.41
N PRO A 196 -3.34 4.09 8.62
CA PRO A 196 -2.34 3.05 8.41
C PRO A 196 -1.08 3.62 7.72
N ALA A 197 0.11 3.14 8.09
CA ALA A 197 1.34 3.53 7.39
C ALA A 197 1.57 2.68 6.13
N ASN A 198 1.03 1.46 6.08
CA ASN A 198 1.06 0.57 4.93
C ASN A 198 -0.30 -0.12 4.77
N GLU A 199 -1.30 0.59 4.23
CA GLU A 199 -2.70 0.10 4.12
C GLU A 199 -2.81 -1.29 3.45
N ASP A 200 -1.97 -1.58 2.45
CA ASP A 200 -1.87 -2.89 1.80
C ASP A 200 -1.43 -4.01 2.76
N PHE A 201 -0.38 -3.80 3.57
CA PHE A 201 0.01 -4.80 4.56
C PHE A 201 -0.93 -4.82 5.78
N ASP A 202 -1.13 -3.66 6.38
CA ASP A 202 -1.75 -3.47 7.68
C ASP A 202 -3.25 -3.82 7.66
N VAL A 203 -3.96 -3.43 6.59
CA VAL A 203 -5.42 -3.54 6.46
C VAL A 203 -5.82 -4.64 5.47
N ILE A 204 -5.30 -4.61 4.23
CA ILE A 204 -5.74 -5.51 3.15
C ILE A 204 -5.23 -6.94 3.37
N LYS A 205 -3.91 -7.13 3.46
CA LYS A 205 -3.29 -8.41 3.89
C LYS A 205 -3.61 -8.70 5.37
N GLY A 206 -3.91 -7.67 6.14
CA GLY A 206 -4.51 -7.74 7.46
C GLY A 206 -3.50 -7.88 8.60
N GLY A 207 -2.31 -7.27 8.48
CA GLY A 207 -1.26 -7.24 9.49
C GLY A 207 -1.77 -6.86 10.88
N TYR A 208 -2.62 -5.83 10.99
CA TYR A 208 -3.27 -5.45 12.25
C TYR A 208 -4.10 -6.60 12.82
N ARG A 209 -4.95 -7.24 12.00
CA ARG A 209 -5.82 -8.36 12.41
C ARG A 209 -5.02 -9.60 12.82
N ILE A 210 -3.85 -9.83 12.22
CA ILE A 210 -2.94 -10.91 12.64
C ILE A 210 -2.36 -10.58 14.02
N ALA A 211 -1.84 -9.37 14.21
CA ALA A 211 -1.27 -8.90 15.47
C ALA A 211 -2.29 -8.91 16.62
N THR A 212 -3.46 -8.29 16.46
CA THR A 212 -4.52 -8.27 17.48
C THR A 212 -5.18 -9.65 17.66
N GLY A 213 -5.13 -10.50 16.62
CA GLY A 213 -5.49 -11.92 16.69
C GLY A 213 -4.58 -12.78 17.59
N LEU A 214 -3.34 -12.36 17.89
CA LEU A 214 -2.42 -13.06 18.79
C LEU A 214 -2.97 -13.16 20.22
N LYS A 215 -3.83 -12.21 20.66
CA LYS A 215 -4.48 -12.20 21.98
C LYS A 215 -5.27 -13.50 22.28
N ARG A 216 -5.64 -14.25 21.23
CA ARG A 216 -6.30 -15.57 21.32
C ARG A 216 -5.34 -16.75 21.55
N HIS A 217 -4.06 -16.58 21.20
CA HIS A 217 -3.02 -17.62 21.21
C HIS A 217 -1.94 -17.38 22.28
N ILE A 218 -1.85 -16.15 22.77
CA ILE A 218 -0.93 -15.65 23.81
C ILE A 218 -1.78 -14.98 24.91
N PRO A 219 -2.28 -15.75 25.91
CA PRO A 219 -3.14 -15.20 26.95
C PRO A 219 -2.47 -14.08 27.74
N GLY A 220 -3.18 -12.96 27.93
CA GLY A 220 -2.68 -11.79 28.65
C GLY A 220 -1.82 -10.83 27.81
N LEU A 221 -1.51 -11.14 26.55
CA LEU A 221 -0.87 -10.21 25.62
C LEU A 221 -1.74 -8.96 25.43
N LYS A 222 -1.13 -7.78 25.51
CA LYS A 222 -1.73 -6.50 25.08
C LYS A 222 -1.10 -6.06 23.75
N VAL A 223 -1.90 -5.66 22.78
CA VAL A 223 -1.44 -5.22 21.45
C VAL A 223 -1.70 -3.72 21.32
N ILE A 224 -0.64 -2.96 21.14
CA ILE A 224 -0.60 -1.49 21.20
C ILE A 224 -0.26 -0.94 19.81
N LEU A 225 -0.94 0.12 19.41
CA LEU A 225 -0.63 0.81 18.16
C LEU A 225 0.39 1.93 18.43
N SER A 226 1.59 1.85 17.86
CA SER A 226 2.51 3.00 17.85
C SER A 226 2.15 3.93 16.70
N VAL A 227 1.80 5.18 17.03
CA VAL A 227 1.57 6.24 16.04
C VAL A 227 2.75 7.20 16.06
N GLY A 228 3.32 7.49 14.89
CA GLY A 228 4.49 8.38 14.77
C GLY A 228 5.69 7.71 14.10
N GLY A 229 6.84 7.77 14.78
CA GLY A 229 8.12 7.31 14.23
C GLY A 229 8.91 8.43 13.55
N GLU A 230 9.97 8.07 12.84
CA GLU A 230 10.83 9.01 12.11
C GLU A 230 10.04 9.78 11.02
N GLY A 231 10.31 11.08 10.88
CA GLY A 231 9.64 11.96 9.92
C GLY A 231 8.22 12.40 10.30
N SER A 232 7.72 12.04 11.49
CA SER A 232 6.40 12.46 12.00
C SER A 232 6.41 13.73 12.85
N ASP A 233 7.60 14.24 13.18
CA ASP A 233 7.87 15.36 14.08
C ASP A 233 7.08 16.64 13.74
N ARG A 234 7.04 17.02 12.45
CA ARG A 234 6.29 18.20 11.98
C ARG A 234 4.80 18.04 12.26
N LEU A 235 4.25 16.85 12.09
CA LEU A 235 2.82 16.60 12.25
C LEU A 235 2.41 16.61 13.72
N PHE A 236 3.24 16.09 14.63
CA PHE A 236 3.00 16.23 16.07
C PHE A 236 3.12 17.69 16.52
N SER A 237 4.19 18.38 16.11
CA SER A 237 4.40 19.81 16.37
C SER A 237 3.19 20.64 15.96
N GLU A 238 2.70 20.47 14.73
CA GLU A 238 1.51 21.16 14.21
C GLU A 238 0.20 20.70 14.88
N MET A 239 0.09 19.44 15.31
CA MET A 239 -1.10 18.92 15.98
C MET A 239 -1.28 19.51 17.39
N VAL A 240 -0.21 19.65 18.18
CA VAL A 240 -0.37 20.03 19.59
C VAL A 240 -0.66 21.52 19.84
N GLN A 241 -0.35 22.41 18.88
CA GLN A 241 -0.57 23.86 19.02
C GLN A 241 -2.02 24.25 19.34
N GLU A 242 -3.00 23.51 18.81
CA GLU A 242 -4.42 23.86 18.89
C GLU A 242 -5.23 22.77 19.60
N PRO A 243 -6.01 23.08 20.66
CA PRO A 243 -6.83 22.09 21.37
C PRO A 243 -7.78 21.31 20.45
N VAL A 244 -8.30 21.94 19.39
CA VAL A 244 -9.17 21.29 18.40
C VAL A 244 -8.42 20.20 17.62
N ARG A 245 -7.15 20.43 17.26
CA ARG A 245 -6.31 19.44 16.55
C ARG A 245 -5.96 18.26 17.45
N ARG A 246 -5.63 18.52 18.72
CA ARG A 246 -5.44 17.47 19.74
C ARG A 246 -6.68 16.60 19.91
N ASN A 247 -7.86 17.22 20.04
CA ASN A 247 -9.11 16.46 20.13
C ASN A 247 -9.41 15.66 18.84
N MET A 248 -9.12 16.19 17.64
CA MET A 248 -9.26 15.44 16.38
C MET A 248 -8.33 14.22 16.32
N PHE A 249 -7.08 14.35 16.77
CA PHE A 249 -6.16 13.22 16.94
C PHE A 249 -6.73 12.19 17.94
N ILE A 250 -7.11 12.61 19.14
CA ILE A 250 -7.62 11.75 20.23
C ILE A 250 -8.85 10.93 19.81
N GLU A 251 -9.87 11.58 19.23
CA GLU A 251 -11.10 10.90 18.79
C GLU A 251 -10.83 9.92 17.64
N SER A 252 -9.90 10.25 16.74
CA SER A 252 -9.51 9.36 15.65
C SER A 252 -8.71 8.15 16.15
N ALA A 253 -7.79 8.35 17.09
CA ALA A 253 -7.03 7.27 17.72
C ALA A 253 -7.98 6.32 18.45
N LEU A 254 -8.89 6.85 19.27
CA LEU A 254 -9.92 6.07 19.96
C LEU A 254 -10.74 5.20 18.97
N SER A 255 -11.16 5.79 17.84
CA SER A 255 -11.92 5.08 16.81
C SER A 255 -11.10 3.98 16.13
N PHE A 256 -9.82 4.25 15.84
CA PHE A 256 -8.90 3.31 15.19
C PHE A 256 -8.56 2.11 16.09
N LEU A 257 -8.36 2.34 17.39
CA LEU A 257 -8.16 1.26 18.37
C LEU A 257 -9.38 0.33 18.44
N GLN A 258 -10.59 0.92 18.41
CA GLN A 258 -11.86 0.18 18.40
C GLN A 258 -12.07 -0.63 17.09
N GLU A 259 -11.74 -0.06 15.92
CA GLU A 259 -11.95 -0.74 14.63
C GLU A 259 -11.01 -1.95 14.44
N HIS A 260 -9.79 -1.88 14.96
CA HIS A 260 -8.75 -2.90 14.72
C HIS A 260 -8.46 -3.85 15.91
N ASP A 261 -9.16 -3.72 17.04
CA ASP A 261 -9.01 -4.52 18.27
C ASP A 261 -7.63 -4.35 18.95
N PHE A 262 -7.12 -3.11 18.99
CA PHE A 262 -5.95 -2.75 19.81
C PHE A 262 -6.35 -2.45 21.26
N ASP A 263 -5.46 -2.71 22.21
CA ASP A 263 -5.65 -2.47 23.65
C ASP A 263 -5.09 -1.12 24.14
N GLY A 264 -4.47 -0.33 23.26
CA GLY A 264 -3.95 0.99 23.59
C GLY A 264 -3.10 1.67 22.51
N LEU A 265 -2.65 2.88 22.82
CA LEU A 265 -1.84 3.75 21.96
C LEU A 265 -0.43 3.95 22.54
N ASP A 266 0.57 3.99 21.67
CA ASP A 266 1.92 4.48 21.98
C ASP A 266 2.20 5.74 21.16
N LEU A 267 2.46 6.85 21.86
CA LEU A 267 2.69 8.17 21.25
C LEU A 267 4.17 8.32 20.87
N HIS A 268 4.52 7.97 19.64
CA HIS A 268 5.91 7.82 19.20
C HIS A 268 6.45 9.10 18.55
N TRP A 269 6.40 10.23 19.28
CA TRP A 269 6.93 11.53 18.82
C TRP A 269 8.45 11.61 19.05
N VAL A 270 9.20 11.71 17.96
CA VAL A 270 10.66 11.82 17.93
C VAL A 270 11.07 13.18 17.34
N TYR A 271 11.28 14.26 18.10
CA TYR A 271 10.98 14.49 19.53
C TYR A 271 10.36 15.92 19.70
N PRO A 272 9.58 16.18 20.78
CA PRO A 272 9.13 17.53 21.13
C PRO A 272 10.28 18.41 21.65
N GLY A 273 10.14 19.74 21.52
CA GLY A 273 11.01 20.74 22.13
C GLY A 273 12.14 21.24 21.23
N GLU A 274 12.49 20.51 20.16
CA GLU A 274 13.55 20.93 19.22
C GLU A 274 13.15 22.14 18.33
N LYS A 275 11.86 22.51 18.30
CA LYS A 275 11.31 23.55 17.40
C LYS A 275 10.62 24.72 18.11
N ASP A 276 9.92 24.47 19.21
CA ASP A 276 9.33 25.50 20.07
C ASP A 276 9.39 25.03 21.53
N GLU A 277 9.98 25.82 22.42
CA GLU A 277 10.08 25.53 23.87
C GLU A 277 8.71 25.24 24.52
N LYS A 278 7.61 25.72 23.92
CA LYS A 278 6.24 25.45 24.36
C LYS A 278 5.77 24.02 24.11
N GLU A 279 6.42 23.25 23.23
CA GLU A 279 6.03 21.87 22.91
C GLU A 279 6.02 20.97 24.15
N LYS A 280 6.85 21.28 25.15
CA LYS A 280 6.87 20.65 26.47
C LYS A 280 5.56 20.74 27.24
N ASP A 281 4.95 21.94 27.29
CA ASP A 281 3.65 22.16 27.92
C ASP A 281 2.52 21.55 27.07
N LEU A 282 2.65 21.61 25.74
CA LEU A 282 1.64 21.14 24.80
C LEU A 282 1.58 19.61 24.69
N VAL A 283 2.72 18.89 24.72
CA VAL A 283 2.76 17.42 24.79
C VAL A 283 2.28 16.92 26.14
N THR A 284 2.61 17.63 27.23
CA THR A 284 2.07 17.38 28.56
C THR A 284 0.54 17.51 28.57
N THR A 285 0.01 18.56 27.94
CA THR A 285 -1.43 18.76 27.78
C THR A 285 -2.08 17.64 26.96
N LEU A 286 -1.49 17.27 25.82
CA LEU A 286 -1.95 16.17 24.97
C LEU A 286 -2.04 14.84 25.74
N LEU A 287 -1.01 14.48 26.51
CA LEU A 287 -0.96 13.22 27.25
C LEU A 287 -2.07 13.14 28.32
N TYR A 288 -2.37 14.25 29.02
CA TYR A 288 -3.50 14.30 29.94
C TYR A 288 -4.86 14.22 29.23
N GLU A 289 -5.03 14.88 28.07
CA GLU A 289 -6.26 14.81 27.28
C GLU A 289 -6.51 13.38 26.73
N ILE A 290 -5.47 12.69 26.22
CA ILE A 290 -5.56 11.29 25.82
C ILE A 290 -5.93 10.42 27.04
N ARG A 291 -5.26 10.57 28.18
CA ARG A 291 -5.57 9.80 29.40
C ARG A 291 -6.99 10.02 29.87
N GLU A 292 -7.46 11.27 29.95
CA GLU A 292 -8.83 11.60 30.39
C GLU A 292 -9.87 10.87 29.52
N LYS A 293 -9.64 10.81 28.20
CA LYS A 293 -10.48 10.05 27.27
C LYS A 293 -10.34 8.53 27.48
N PHE A 294 -9.13 7.99 27.40
CA PHE A 294 -8.83 6.56 27.37
C PHE A 294 -9.23 5.84 28.67
N SER A 295 -9.16 6.53 29.80
CA SER A 295 -9.61 6.05 31.12
C SER A 295 -11.03 5.49 31.09
N SER A 296 -11.93 6.11 30.30
CA SER A 296 -13.33 5.69 30.19
C SER A 296 -13.58 4.43 29.35
N TYR A 297 -12.57 3.97 28.61
CA TYR A 297 -12.62 2.78 27.73
C TYR A 297 -11.69 1.65 28.19
N GLY A 298 -10.83 1.88 29.20
CA GLY A 298 -9.82 0.92 29.64
C GLY A 298 -8.61 0.81 28.70
N TYR A 299 -8.39 1.80 27.82
CA TYR A 299 -7.26 1.80 26.90
C TYR A 299 -5.95 2.22 27.56
N LEU A 300 -4.87 1.52 27.17
CA LEU A 300 -3.51 1.83 27.59
C LEU A 300 -2.94 3.02 26.80
N LEU A 301 -2.04 3.77 27.43
CA LEU A 301 -1.29 4.89 26.85
C LEU A 301 0.18 4.79 27.24
N SER A 302 1.03 4.62 26.24
CA SER A 302 2.49 4.68 26.29
C SER A 302 3.01 5.93 25.56
N THR A 303 4.25 6.31 25.84
CA THR A 303 5.02 7.30 25.07
C THR A 303 6.50 6.96 25.12
N VAL A 304 7.28 7.56 24.23
CA VAL A 304 8.75 7.43 24.20
C VAL A 304 9.46 8.63 24.85
N LEU A 305 10.65 8.37 25.40
CA LEU A 305 11.60 9.38 25.86
C LEU A 305 12.93 9.28 25.10
N PRO A 306 13.54 10.41 24.72
CA PRO A 306 14.80 10.45 23.98
C PRO A 306 16.02 9.90 24.76
N PRO A 307 17.07 9.45 24.04
CA PRO A 307 18.34 9.03 24.64
C PRO A 307 19.12 10.17 25.30
N PHE A 308 18.91 11.44 24.90
CA PHE A 308 19.75 12.55 25.33
C PHE A 308 19.05 13.45 26.38
N ARG A 309 19.83 13.85 27.40
CA ARG A 309 19.38 14.72 28.49
C ARG A 309 18.71 16.01 28.00
N TYR A 310 19.30 16.70 27.01
CA TYR A 310 18.79 18.00 26.56
C TYR A 310 17.40 17.86 25.94
N GLN A 311 17.16 16.86 25.09
CA GLN A 311 15.83 16.59 24.51
C GLN A 311 14.77 16.28 25.59
N ILE A 312 15.15 15.73 26.74
CA ILE A 312 14.24 15.58 27.90
C ILE A 312 14.02 16.93 28.60
N GLU A 313 15.08 17.72 28.81
CA GLU A 313 14.99 19.05 29.44
C GLU A 313 14.16 20.04 28.61
N ASP A 314 14.27 19.98 27.29
CA ASP A 314 13.59 20.86 26.33
C ASP A 314 12.18 20.35 25.99
N GLY A 315 11.97 19.02 25.91
CA GLY A 315 10.75 18.43 25.37
C GLY A 315 9.70 17.89 26.36
N TYR A 316 10.05 17.57 27.63
CA TYR A 316 9.16 16.79 28.50
C TYR A 316 9.10 17.26 29.96
N ASP A 317 7.91 17.29 30.58
CA ASP A 317 7.76 17.23 32.04
C ASP A 317 7.64 15.74 32.44
N LEU A 318 8.67 15.21 33.09
CA LEU A 318 8.73 13.80 33.49
C LEU A 318 7.76 13.43 34.63
N SER A 319 7.39 14.38 35.49
CA SER A 319 6.36 14.18 36.51
C SER A 319 4.98 14.05 35.87
N ALA A 320 4.68 14.90 34.88
CA ALA A 320 3.43 14.86 34.16
C ALA A 320 3.31 13.66 33.21
N VAL A 321 4.38 13.31 32.48
CA VAL A 321 4.47 12.06 31.70
C VAL A 321 4.20 10.85 32.60
N SER A 322 4.86 10.78 33.76
CA SER A 322 4.63 9.71 34.75
C SER A 322 3.23 9.73 35.36
N GLY A 323 2.55 10.87 35.36
CA GLY A 323 1.14 10.98 35.73
C GLY A 323 0.21 10.41 34.66
N ALA A 324 0.48 10.70 33.39
CA ALA A 324 -0.42 10.44 32.28
C ALA A 324 -0.26 9.05 31.62
N THR A 325 0.92 8.43 31.59
CA THR A 325 1.12 7.11 30.93
C THR A 325 0.86 5.92 31.87
N ASP A 326 0.61 4.73 31.32
CA ASP A 326 0.66 3.47 32.10
C ASP A 326 2.11 3.02 32.25
N TYR A 327 2.91 3.18 31.19
CA TYR A 327 4.36 3.07 31.19
C TYR A 327 4.98 3.98 30.11
N THR A 328 6.27 4.29 30.22
CA THR A 328 7.01 5.13 29.28
C THR A 328 8.32 4.46 28.90
N ILE A 329 8.68 4.47 27.61
CA ILE A 329 9.84 3.75 27.07
C ILE A 329 11.01 4.72 26.83
N LEU A 330 12.13 4.53 27.53
CA LEU A 330 13.37 5.24 27.22
C LEU A 330 14.05 4.62 26.01
N GLN A 331 14.20 5.37 24.91
CA GLN A 331 14.88 4.93 23.69
C GLN A 331 16.40 4.98 23.88
N ALA A 332 16.95 4.08 24.69
CA ALA A 332 18.36 4.06 25.08
C ALA A 332 19.28 3.44 24.02
N TRP A 333 19.17 3.93 22.79
CA TRP A 333 19.97 3.56 21.64
C TRP A 333 20.36 4.80 20.83
N ASP A 334 21.26 4.64 19.86
CA ASP A 334 21.82 5.73 19.04
C ASP A 334 22.40 6.89 19.86
N MET A 335 22.98 6.57 21.02
CA MET A 335 23.58 7.49 21.99
C MET A 335 24.96 8.01 21.53
N THR A 336 25.11 8.41 20.27
CA THR A 336 26.42 8.59 19.59
C THR A 336 26.93 10.04 19.54
N HIS A 337 26.07 11.02 19.86
CA HIS A 337 26.27 12.48 19.71
C HIS A 337 26.69 12.93 18.30
N GLY A 338 25.70 13.34 17.51
CA GLY A 338 25.85 14.00 16.22
C GLY A 338 24.50 14.46 15.68
N ARG A 339 24.47 14.99 14.46
CA ARG A 339 23.23 15.01 13.67
C ARG A 339 22.97 13.59 13.18
N ARG A 340 21.70 13.17 13.09
CA ARG A 340 21.29 11.80 12.74
C ARG A 340 21.89 11.27 11.43
N GLU A 341 22.16 12.17 10.49
CA GLU A 341 22.76 11.88 9.17
C GLU A 341 24.30 11.84 9.20
N GLU A 342 24.95 12.51 10.16
CA GLU A 342 26.40 12.73 10.23
C GLU A 342 27.05 11.69 11.17
N PRO A 343 27.99 10.85 10.70
CA PRO A 343 28.65 9.87 11.57
C PRO A 343 29.54 10.56 12.62
N PRO A 344 29.68 9.99 13.83
CA PRO A 344 30.58 10.52 14.85
C PRO A 344 32.04 10.50 14.38
N ALA A 345 32.91 11.36 14.91
CA ALA A 345 34.32 11.39 14.50
C ALA A 345 35.15 10.13 14.91
N LYS A 346 34.51 9.18 15.58
CA LYS A 346 35.10 7.95 16.15
C LYS A 346 34.04 6.85 16.27
N ALA A 347 34.48 5.60 16.27
CA ALA A 347 33.68 4.46 16.71
C ALA A 347 33.33 4.61 18.20
N VAL A 348 32.04 4.76 18.51
CA VAL A 348 31.49 4.94 19.87
C VAL A 348 30.33 3.99 20.12
N GLN A 349 30.11 3.60 21.37
CA GLN A 349 29.06 2.66 21.76
C GLN A 349 27.67 3.31 21.65
N HIS A 350 26.70 2.67 20.96
CA HIS A 350 25.40 3.31 20.68
C HIS A 350 24.32 3.04 21.75
N SER A 351 24.50 2.05 22.62
CA SER A 351 23.56 1.69 23.71
C SER A 351 24.33 1.26 24.95
N ALA A 352 25.24 2.11 25.43
CA ALA A 352 26.13 1.75 26.53
C ALA A 352 25.38 1.66 27.88
N LEU A 353 25.57 0.59 28.65
CA LEU A 353 24.97 0.48 29.99
C LEU A 353 25.64 1.45 30.97
N HIS A 354 26.97 1.34 31.03
CA HIS A 354 27.85 2.25 31.74
C HIS A 354 28.52 3.20 30.75
N ARG A 355 29.14 4.28 31.24
CA ARG A 355 29.83 5.25 30.40
C ARG A 355 30.92 4.59 29.53
N ASP A 356 30.88 4.84 28.22
CA ASP A 356 31.91 4.46 27.24
C ASP A 356 33.32 4.95 27.68
N PRO A 357 34.34 4.08 27.78
CA PRO A 357 35.73 4.46 28.11
C PRO A 357 36.34 5.45 27.09
N GLY A 358 35.92 5.37 25.83
CA GLY A 358 36.30 6.26 24.72
C GLY A 358 35.62 7.63 24.75
N ALA A 359 34.66 7.87 25.66
CA ALA A 359 33.96 9.15 25.81
C ALA A 359 34.91 10.28 26.25
N THR A 360 35.39 11.06 25.27
CA THR A 360 36.34 12.17 25.47
C THR A 360 35.69 13.53 25.68
N SER A 361 34.51 13.78 25.10
CA SER A 361 33.80 15.07 25.29
C SER A 361 33.25 15.19 26.72
N ARG A 362 32.67 16.35 27.08
CA ARG A 362 31.94 16.48 28.35
C ARG A 362 30.64 15.70 28.31
N ASP A 363 29.93 15.83 27.21
CA ASP A 363 28.51 15.47 27.11
C ASP A 363 28.35 13.98 26.77
N GLN A 364 29.32 13.39 26.06
CA GLN A 364 29.54 11.93 25.93
C GLN A 364 29.69 11.18 27.27
N ARG A 365 29.85 11.88 28.39
CA ARG A 365 29.89 11.24 29.72
C ARG A 365 28.49 10.98 30.30
N TYR A 366 27.46 11.53 29.67
CA TYR A 366 26.05 11.39 30.03
C TYR A 366 25.31 10.40 29.13
N ASP A 367 25.91 10.05 27.99
CA ASP A 367 25.42 9.08 27.00
C ASP A 367 25.58 7.64 27.50
N ASN A 368 24.73 7.24 28.45
CA ASN A 368 24.64 5.86 28.95
C ASN A 368 23.34 5.66 29.71
N ILE A 369 22.84 4.41 29.69
CA ILE A 369 21.61 3.99 30.35
C ILE A 369 21.63 4.35 31.84
N GLU A 370 22.75 4.08 32.53
CA GLU A 370 22.86 4.33 33.97
C GLU A 370 22.70 5.82 34.32
N PHE A 371 23.30 6.73 33.55
CA PHE A 371 23.11 8.16 33.75
C PHE A 371 21.69 8.59 33.42
N MET A 372 21.16 8.19 32.26
CA MET A 372 19.86 8.66 31.77
C MET A 372 18.69 8.17 32.65
N VAL A 373 18.70 6.90 33.08
CA VAL A 373 17.72 6.39 34.06
C VAL A 373 17.85 7.16 35.39
N LYS A 374 19.06 7.33 35.93
CA LYS A 374 19.27 8.11 37.17
C LYS A 374 18.88 9.58 37.04
N TYR A 375 18.97 10.16 35.84
CA TYR A 375 18.48 11.49 35.56
C TYR A 375 16.95 11.51 35.56
N ILE A 376 16.30 10.65 34.78
CA ILE A 376 14.85 10.59 34.59
C ILE A 376 14.11 10.37 35.92
N LEU A 377 14.56 9.41 36.73
CA LEU A 377 13.96 9.13 38.04
C LEU A 377 14.10 10.28 39.06
N ARG A 378 15.14 11.12 38.93
CA ARG A 378 15.35 12.28 39.81
C ARG A 378 14.48 13.49 39.47
N HIS A 379 13.90 13.52 38.27
CA HIS A 379 13.13 14.66 37.77
C HIS A 379 11.63 14.38 37.64
N GLY A 380 11.14 13.31 38.29
CA GLY A 380 9.70 13.07 38.52
C GLY A 380 9.14 11.77 37.97
N MET A 381 9.91 11.02 37.18
CA MET A 381 9.44 9.73 36.63
C MET A 381 9.42 8.63 37.70
N ALA A 382 8.28 7.95 37.87
CA ALA A 382 8.17 6.79 38.74
C ALA A 382 8.93 5.59 38.16
N PRO A 383 9.82 4.90 38.91
CA PRO A 383 10.60 3.78 38.40
C PRO A 383 9.71 2.63 37.93
N GLU A 384 8.63 2.33 38.65
CA GLU A 384 7.68 1.28 38.31
C GLU A 384 6.98 1.48 36.95
N LYS A 385 6.98 2.71 36.40
CA LYS A 385 6.44 3.05 35.06
C LYS A 385 7.50 3.18 33.96
N LEU A 386 8.79 3.24 34.30
CA LEU A 386 9.86 3.44 33.30
C LEU A 386 10.31 2.10 32.71
N VAL A 387 10.17 1.94 31.40
CA VAL A 387 10.62 0.77 30.62
C VAL A 387 11.94 1.11 29.92
N LEU A 388 12.94 0.23 30.03
CA LEU A 388 14.21 0.39 29.34
C LEU A 388 14.12 -0.11 27.89
N GLY A 389 14.26 0.78 26.91
CA GLY A 389 14.45 0.40 25.52
C GLY A 389 15.81 -0.26 25.26
N VAL A 390 15.80 -1.27 24.40
CA VAL A 390 16.94 -2.13 24.05
C VAL A 390 16.95 -2.33 22.53
N PRO A 391 18.04 -2.00 21.82
CA PRO A 391 18.16 -2.26 20.40
C PRO A 391 18.48 -3.75 20.14
N LEU A 392 17.87 -4.30 19.09
CA LEU A 392 18.14 -5.64 18.53
C LEU A 392 18.95 -5.53 17.22
N TYR A 393 19.66 -4.41 17.07
CA TYR A 393 20.54 -4.06 15.97
C TYR A 393 21.81 -3.40 16.53
N GLY A 394 22.88 -3.39 15.75
CA GLY A 394 24.10 -2.64 16.03
C GLY A 394 24.29 -1.44 15.10
N ARG A 395 25.03 -0.43 15.57
CA ARG A 395 25.50 0.68 14.72
C ARG A 395 26.90 0.39 14.19
N SER A 396 27.06 0.46 12.87
CA SER A 396 28.32 0.15 12.17
C SER A 396 29.03 1.40 11.65
N TYR A 397 30.35 1.33 11.58
CA TYR A 397 31.24 2.41 11.13
C TYR A 397 32.37 1.84 10.27
N THR A 398 32.75 2.57 9.22
CA THR A 398 33.94 2.25 8.42
C THR A 398 35.17 2.85 9.10
N LEU A 399 36.10 2.02 9.59
CA LEU A 399 37.33 2.46 10.26
C LEU A 399 38.27 3.21 9.30
N ALA A 400 38.92 4.26 9.80
CA ALA A 400 39.90 5.00 9.00
C ALA A 400 41.19 4.17 8.76
N PRO A 401 41.90 4.37 7.62
CA PRO A 401 43.07 3.56 7.28
C PRO A 401 44.17 3.53 8.35
N SER A 402 44.77 2.36 8.57
CA SER A 402 45.84 2.11 9.56
C SER A 402 45.46 2.39 11.02
N THR A 403 44.17 2.41 11.37
CA THR A 403 43.73 2.48 12.78
C THR A 403 43.71 1.11 13.44
N ASN A 404 43.93 1.05 14.76
CA ASN A 404 43.67 -0.16 15.54
C ASN A 404 42.17 -0.21 15.88
N PRO A 405 41.48 -1.35 15.72
CA PRO A 405 40.01 -1.42 15.73
C PRO A 405 39.39 -1.51 17.14
N TYR A 406 39.90 -0.70 18.08
CA TYR A 406 39.39 -0.61 19.45
C TYR A 406 38.28 0.46 19.56
N PRO A 407 37.42 0.40 20.59
CA PRO A 407 36.50 1.50 20.92
C PRO A 407 37.21 2.86 20.97
N GLY A 408 36.61 3.88 20.36
CA GLY A 408 37.20 5.21 20.19
C GLY A 408 38.20 5.36 19.03
N ALA A 409 38.34 4.35 18.15
CA ALA A 409 39.10 4.45 16.91
C ALA A 409 38.52 5.51 15.95
N PRO A 410 39.36 6.25 15.19
CA PRO A 410 38.88 7.15 14.13
C PRO A 410 38.15 6.38 13.01
N ILE A 411 37.06 6.97 12.51
CA ILE A 411 36.27 6.40 11.40
C ILE A 411 36.25 7.35 10.20
N ASP A 412 36.09 6.77 9.00
CA ASP A 412 35.98 7.49 7.73
C ASP A 412 34.50 7.82 7.40
N GLY A 413 33.57 7.02 7.93
CA GLY A 413 32.13 7.27 7.83
C GLY A 413 31.27 6.17 8.46
N TRP A 414 29.97 6.19 8.16
CA TRP A 414 29.06 5.09 8.47
C TRP A 414 29.54 3.75 7.90
N GLY A 415 29.12 2.65 8.52
CA GLY A 415 29.39 1.31 8.01
C GLY A 415 28.61 0.99 6.74
N GLU A 416 29.07 -0.03 6.03
CA GLU A 416 28.43 -0.56 4.83
C GLU A 416 27.04 -1.15 5.11
N GLU A 417 26.23 -1.30 4.06
CA GLU A 417 24.84 -1.74 4.14
C GLU A 417 24.74 -3.26 4.36
N GLY A 418 23.97 -3.70 5.36
CA GLY A 418 23.68 -5.12 5.56
C GLY A 418 22.86 -5.71 4.41
N PRO A 419 23.06 -6.98 4.01
CA PRO A 419 22.37 -7.58 2.87
C PRO A 419 20.84 -7.65 3.02
N TYR A 420 20.32 -7.64 4.26
CA TYR A 420 18.89 -7.70 4.57
C TYR A 420 18.35 -6.41 5.20
N THR A 421 19.17 -5.64 5.90
CA THR A 421 18.78 -4.33 6.47
C THR A 421 18.95 -3.16 5.50
N GLN A 422 19.86 -3.26 4.53
CA GLN A 422 20.04 -2.34 3.40
C GLN A 422 20.10 -0.84 3.83
N THR A 423 20.74 -0.59 4.98
CA THR A 423 20.80 0.71 5.65
C THR A 423 22.22 0.99 6.12
N LYS A 424 22.80 2.14 5.73
CA LYS A 424 24.17 2.48 6.14
C LYS A 424 24.26 2.70 7.64
N GLY A 425 25.35 2.21 8.22
CA GLY A 425 25.62 2.34 9.64
C GLY A 425 24.66 1.57 10.54
N LEU A 426 23.91 0.59 10.03
CA LEU A 426 23.00 -0.26 10.82
C LEU A 426 23.11 -1.71 10.33
N LEU A 427 23.19 -2.66 11.28
CA LEU A 427 23.13 -4.09 11.01
C LEU A 427 22.19 -4.76 12.03
N ALA A 428 21.30 -5.64 11.58
CA ALA A 428 20.45 -6.40 12.51
C ALA A 428 21.29 -7.41 13.30
N TYR A 429 20.86 -7.81 14.51
CA TYR A 429 21.60 -8.79 15.31
C TYR A 429 21.85 -10.09 14.53
N PHE A 430 20.87 -10.55 13.73
CA PHE A 430 21.05 -11.73 12.87
C PHE A 430 22.16 -11.57 11.83
N GLU A 431 22.42 -10.37 11.30
CA GLU A 431 23.51 -10.13 10.33
C GLU A 431 24.88 -10.19 11.02
N ILE A 432 24.98 -9.56 12.19
CA ILE A 432 26.20 -9.52 13.02
C ILE A 432 26.57 -10.95 13.44
N CYS A 433 25.64 -11.69 14.07
CA CYS A 433 25.95 -13.02 14.59
C CYS A 433 26.17 -14.08 13.48
N MET A 434 25.60 -13.90 12.28
CA MET A 434 25.97 -14.73 11.12
C MET A 434 27.42 -14.46 10.68
N ALA A 435 27.85 -13.19 10.63
CA ALA A 435 29.22 -12.84 10.26
C ALA A 435 30.26 -13.33 11.31
N GLU A 436 29.91 -13.28 12.60
CA GLU A 436 30.71 -13.89 13.67
C GLU A 436 30.81 -15.42 13.51
N ARG A 437 29.67 -16.11 13.30
CA ARG A 437 29.61 -17.57 13.08
C ARG A 437 30.44 -18.01 11.88
N GLU A 438 30.50 -17.19 10.83
CA GLU A 438 31.28 -17.42 9.62
C GLU A 438 32.77 -17.09 9.76
N GLY A 439 33.21 -16.61 10.93
CA GLY A 439 34.61 -16.31 11.21
C GLY A 439 35.16 -15.10 10.46
N LYS A 440 34.29 -14.21 9.96
CA LYS A 440 34.64 -13.03 9.16
C LYS A 440 35.25 -11.88 9.97
N GLY A 441 35.44 -12.05 11.28
CA GLY A 441 35.83 -10.96 12.16
C GLY A 441 36.23 -11.38 13.56
N VAL A 442 36.53 -10.38 14.38
CA VAL A 442 36.87 -10.52 15.79
C VAL A 442 35.90 -9.69 16.62
N SER A 443 35.31 -10.29 17.66
CA SER A 443 34.47 -9.59 18.62
C SER A 443 35.05 -9.61 20.04
N GLY A 444 34.56 -8.71 20.87
CA GLY A 444 35.02 -8.52 22.23
C GLY A 444 34.13 -7.57 23.03
N VAL A 445 34.56 -7.29 24.25
CA VAL A 445 33.94 -6.31 25.14
C VAL A 445 34.95 -5.23 25.55
N ASP A 446 34.46 -4.02 25.81
CA ASP A 446 35.27 -2.90 26.30
C ASP A 446 35.43 -2.92 27.83
N GLU A 447 36.20 -1.97 28.39
CA GLU A 447 36.43 -1.87 29.85
C GLU A 447 35.15 -1.57 30.67
N ALA A 448 34.08 -1.11 30.01
CA ALA A 448 32.76 -0.88 30.61
C ALA A 448 31.78 -2.04 30.38
N GLY A 449 32.21 -3.10 29.68
CA GLY A 449 31.44 -4.31 29.40
C GLY A 449 30.57 -4.25 28.14
N ASN A 450 30.64 -3.20 27.31
CA ASN A 450 29.83 -3.10 26.09
C ASN A 450 30.47 -3.93 24.96
N ALA A 451 29.65 -4.62 24.16
CA ALA A 451 30.13 -5.51 23.10
C ALA A 451 30.38 -4.78 21.77
N TYR A 452 31.38 -5.25 21.03
CA TYR A 452 31.68 -4.79 19.67
C TYR A 452 32.25 -5.93 18.82
N ALA A 453 32.07 -5.84 17.50
CA ALA A 453 32.66 -6.74 16.52
C ALA A 453 33.36 -5.96 15.40
N VAL A 454 34.33 -6.60 14.74
CA VAL A 454 35.15 -6.02 13.69
C VAL A 454 35.25 -7.00 12.53
N PHE A 455 34.67 -6.65 11.38
CA PHE A 455 34.68 -7.42 10.15
C PHE A 455 35.48 -6.64 9.09
N ASP A 456 36.68 -7.11 8.74
CA ASP A 456 37.66 -6.35 7.94
C ASP A 456 37.91 -4.91 8.45
N ASN A 457 37.35 -3.89 7.80
CA ASN A 457 37.41 -2.48 8.24
C ASN A 457 36.10 -1.96 8.85
N GLN A 458 35.06 -2.79 8.96
CA GLN A 458 33.76 -2.46 9.52
C GLN A 458 33.74 -2.76 11.02
N TRP A 459 33.59 -1.72 11.85
CA TRP A 459 33.43 -1.85 13.31
C TRP A 459 31.95 -1.68 13.67
N VAL A 460 31.39 -2.55 14.51
CA VAL A 460 29.99 -2.48 14.95
C VAL A 460 29.87 -2.54 16.48
N THR A 461 29.13 -1.60 17.05
CA THR A 461 28.65 -1.64 18.45
C THR A 461 27.29 -2.30 18.47
N TYR A 462 27.06 -3.28 19.36
CA TYR A 462 25.82 -4.04 19.44
C TYR A 462 25.62 -4.66 20.83
N ASP A 463 24.44 -5.23 21.09
CA ASP A 463 24.16 -6.00 22.29
C ASP A 463 24.34 -7.52 22.06
N THR A 464 24.84 -8.20 23.09
CA THR A 464 24.91 -9.67 23.17
C THR A 464 24.00 -10.18 24.29
N PRO A 465 23.60 -11.46 24.31
CA PRO A 465 22.84 -12.03 25.43
C PRO A 465 23.47 -11.76 26.81
N SER A 466 24.80 -11.66 26.89
CA SER A 466 25.55 -11.23 28.08
C SER A 466 25.31 -9.77 28.49
N THR A 467 25.45 -8.79 27.58
CA THR A 467 25.23 -7.37 27.90
C THR A 467 23.77 -7.10 28.26
N ILE A 468 22.86 -7.80 27.58
CA ILE A 468 21.42 -7.78 27.89
C ILE A 468 21.13 -8.30 29.30
N VAL A 469 21.73 -9.42 29.71
CA VAL A 469 21.58 -9.94 31.08
C VAL A 469 22.00 -8.90 32.12
N ASP A 470 23.07 -8.13 31.88
CA ASP A 470 23.50 -7.07 32.80
C ASP A 470 22.60 -5.81 32.74
N LYS A 471 22.11 -5.41 31.55
CA LYS A 471 21.05 -4.39 31.41
C LYS A 471 19.78 -4.81 32.17
N MET A 472 19.39 -6.08 32.13
CA MET A 472 18.21 -6.57 32.84
C MET A 472 18.42 -6.66 34.36
N LYS A 473 19.63 -7.00 34.85
CA LYS A 473 19.97 -6.84 36.27
C LYS A 473 19.87 -5.38 36.71
N TYR A 474 20.25 -4.44 35.85
CA TYR A 474 20.10 -3.00 36.10
C TYR A 474 18.62 -2.56 36.14
N VAL A 475 17.77 -3.03 35.21
CA VAL A 475 16.30 -2.86 35.23
C VAL A 475 15.71 -3.35 36.55
N ILE A 476 16.06 -4.57 36.98
CA ILE A 476 15.55 -5.18 38.22
C ILE A 476 16.00 -4.39 39.47
N SER A 477 17.30 -4.08 39.58
CA SER A 477 17.88 -3.40 40.74
C SER A 477 17.52 -1.92 40.85
N SER A 478 17.20 -1.27 39.73
CA SER A 478 16.68 0.11 39.70
C SER A 478 15.16 0.20 39.84
N GLY A 479 14.46 -0.94 39.99
CA GLY A 479 13.02 -0.99 40.21
C GLY A 479 12.16 -0.75 38.96
N LEU A 480 12.74 -0.84 37.76
CA LEU A 480 12.09 -0.43 36.51
C LEU A 480 10.95 -1.36 36.07
N ALA A 481 9.98 -0.83 35.35
CA ALA A 481 8.77 -1.52 34.88
C ALA A 481 9.05 -2.82 34.10
N GLY A 482 10.14 -2.83 33.34
CA GLY A 482 10.51 -3.88 32.40
C GLY A 482 11.44 -3.36 31.30
N ALA A 483 11.44 -4.04 30.15
CA ALA A 483 12.24 -3.65 28.98
C ALA A 483 11.42 -3.70 27.67
N ALA A 484 11.88 -2.94 26.67
CA ALA A 484 11.30 -2.88 25.33
C ALA A 484 12.34 -3.24 24.26
N ALA A 485 12.08 -4.31 23.51
CA ALA A 485 12.92 -4.77 22.41
C ALA A 485 12.56 -4.06 21.10
N TRP A 486 13.49 -3.26 20.56
CA TRP A 486 13.37 -2.57 19.27
C TRP A 486 14.35 -3.18 18.24
N ALA A 487 13.91 -3.96 17.24
CA ALA A 487 12.60 -4.58 17.07
C ALA A 487 12.78 -6.11 16.96
N VAL A 488 11.77 -6.90 17.34
CA VAL A 488 11.95 -8.37 17.51
C VAL A 488 12.18 -9.12 16.20
N ASP A 489 11.87 -8.46 15.08
CA ASP A 489 12.21 -8.90 13.72
C ASP A 489 13.70 -8.75 13.34
N MET A 490 14.51 -8.08 14.18
CA MET A 490 15.97 -7.93 14.02
C MET A 490 16.81 -8.90 14.88
N ASP A 491 16.18 -9.57 15.85
CA ASP A 491 16.78 -10.68 16.61
C ASP A 491 17.05 -11.88 15.67
N ASP A 492 17.83 -12.87 16.11
CA ASP A 492 17.92 -14.14 15.38
C ASP A 492 16.65 -14.99 15.61
N PHE A 493 15.50 -14.53 15.10
CA PHE A 493 14.21 -15.21 15.21
C PHE A 493 14.13 -16.55 14.46
N ARG A 494 15.15 -16.88 13.66
CA ARG A 494 15.25 -18.11 12.86
C ARG A 494 16.23 -19.14 13.44
N GLY A 495 17.09 -18.77 14.40
CA GLY A 495 18.12 -19.66 14.93
C GLY A 495 19.27 -19.92 13.94
N LEU A 496 19.62 -18.93 13.12
CA LEU A 496 20.71 -19.00 12.16
C LEU A 496 22.09 -19.05 12.84
N CYS A 497 22.26 -18.37 13.98
CA CYS A 497 23.50 -18.31 14.73
C CYS A 497 23.43 -19.00 16.11
N GLY A 498 22.25 -19.44 16.55
CA GLY A 498 22.11 -20.22 17.78
C GLY A 498 20.66 -20.62 18.08
N SER A 499 20.27 -20.56 19.36
CA SER A 499 18.86 -20.69 19.75
C SER A 499 18.06 -19.49 19.23
N PRO A 500 16.85 -19.66 18.67
CA PRO A 500 16.02 -18.56 18.20
C PRO A 500 15.72 -17.49 19.27
N PHE A 501 15.60 -16.24 18.84
CA PHE A 501 15.39 -15.05 19.67
C PHE A 501 16.39 -14.93 20.84
N PRO A 502 17.72 -14.97 20.61
CA PRO A 502 18.71 -14.97 21.68
C PRO A 502 18.69 -13.68 22.54
N ILE A 503 18.43 -12.51 21.94
CA ILE A 503 18.39 -11.23 22.66
C ILE A 503 17.08 -11.11 23.46
N LEU A 504 15.94 -11.37 22.85
CA LEU A 504 14.65 -11.36 23.54
C LEU A 504 14.53 -12.48 24.59
N SER A 505 15.24 -13.60 24.42
CA SER A 505 15.41 -14.63 25.45
C SER A 505 16.18 -14.12 26.65
N ALA A 506 17.29 -13.41 26.43
CA ALA A 506 18.05 -12.81 27.53
C ALA A 506 17.23 -11.76 28.30
N ILE A 507 16.36 -11.00 27.62
CA ILE A 507 15.37 -10.11 28.26
C ILE A 507 14.38 -10.92 29.11
N SER A 508 13.56 -11.78 28.49
CA SER A 508 12.44 -12.44 29.15
C SER A 508 12.86 -13.39 30.28
N LYS A 509 13.96 -14.15 30.07
CA LYS A 509 14.50 -15.08 31.07
C LYS A 509 15.07 -14.36 32.28
N THR A 510 15.69 -13.20 32.11
CA THR A 510 16.26 -12.45 33.24
C THR A 510 15.18 -11.69 34.02
N LEU A 511 14.17 -11.13 33.33
CA LEU A 511 13.10 -10.36 33.97
C LEU A 511 12.04 -11.24 34.66
N ASN A 512 11.61 -12.32 34.00
CA ASN A 512 10.45 -13.12 34.40
C ASN A 512 10.75 -14.61 34.66
N GLY A 513 11.96 -15.09 34.34
CA GLY A 513 12.29 -16.53 34.38
C GLY A 513 11.69 -17.33 33.23
N GLU A 514 11.11 -16.65 32.23
CA GLU A 514 10.44 -17.25 31.07
C GLU A 514 11.46 -17.49 29.94
N GLU A 515 11.56 -18.73 29.45
CA GLU A 515 12.30 -19.03 28.23
C GLU A 515 11.40 -18.83 27.00
N VAL A 516 11.97 -18.37 25.88
CA VAL A 516 11.24 -18.15 24.63
C VAL A 516 10.87 -19.51 24.02
N GLN A 517 9.67 -19.98 24.34
CA GLN A 517 9.08 -21.17 23.72
C GLN A 517 8.69 -20.88 22.27
N THR A 518 9.64 -21.13 21.37
CA THR A 518 9.40 -21.35 19.94
C THR A 518 8.91 -22.77 19.70
N ASP A 519 8.13 -22.99 18.65
CA ASP A 519 7.80 -24.34 18.18
C ASP A 519 8.99 -24.93 17.41
N GLN A 520 9.84 -25.64 18.16
CA GLN A 520 11.05 -26.28 17.65
C GLN A 520 10.79 -27.45 16.69
N SER A 521 9.53 -27.83 16.42
CA SER A 521 9.20 -28.83 15.39
C SER A 521 9.78 -28.46 14.03
N THR A 522 9.84 -27.16 13.75
CA THR A 522 10.41 -26.53 12.55
C THR A 522 11.94 -26.52 12.48
N LEU A 523 12.69 -26.89 13.53
CA LEU A 523 14.09 -26.45 13.70
C LEU A 523 15.07 -27.51 14.26
N LYS A 524 14.97 -28.77 13.81
CA LYS A 524 16.15 -29.68 13.90
C LYS A 524 17.23 -29.18 12.93
N ILE A 525 18.31 -28.61 13.48
CA ILE A 525 19.53 -28.31 12.71
C ILE A 525 20.37 -29.60 12.60
N GLY A 526 20.75 -29.97 11.39
CA GLY A 526 21.59 -31.15 11.09
C GLY A 526 22.76 -30.83 10.17
N SER A 527 23.64 -31.80 9.95
CA SER A 527 24.68 -31.73 8.91
C SER A 527 24.16 -32.26 7.57
N CYS A 528 24.50 -31.58 6.47
CA CYS A 528 24.22 -32.07 5.12
C CYS A 528 25.35 -32.97 4.60
N ASP A 529 25.03 -33.90 3.71
CA ASP A 529 26.01 -34.75 3.02
C ASP A 529 26.69 -34.02 1.83
N SER A 530 26.31 -32.76 1.56
CA SER A 530 26.80 -31.94 0.44
C SER A 530 26.77 -30.46 0.81
N ASN A 531 27.69 -29.69 0.20
CA ASN A 531 27.72 -28.23 0.31
C ASN A 531 26.74 -27.55 -0.65
N ALA A 532 26.40 -28.19 -1.78
CA ALA A 532 25.45 -27.68 -2.77
C ALA A 532 24.01 -27.77 -2.24
N PRO A 533 23.13 -26.80 -2.54
CA PRO A 533 21.84 -26.70 -1.88
C PRO A 533 20.81 -27.72 -2.39
N TYR A 534 20.11 -28.38 -1.46
CA TYR A 534 19.09 -29.39 -1.76
C TYR A 534 17.93 -29.39 -0.78
N LEU A 535 16.80 -29.93 -1.18
CA LEU A 535 15.64 -30.21 -0.34
C LEU A 535 15.55 -31.73 -0.11
N ALA A 536 15.09 -32.16 1.07
CA ALA A 536 14.96 -33.58 1.42
C ALA A 536 13.72 -33.85 2.28
N SER A 537 13.13 -35.05 2.18
CA SER A 537 12.06 -35.47 3.09
C SER A 537 12.57 -35.66 4.51
N ASP A 538 11.75 -35.30 5.48
CA ASP A 538 11.96 -35.67 6.88
C ASP A 538 11.67 -37.16 7.10
N GLU A 539 12.48 -37.82 7.92
CA GLU A 539 12.38 -39.27 8.13
C GLU A 539 11.26 -39.67 9.11
N GLU A 540 10.81 -38.75 9.97
CA GLU A 540 9.82 -39.01 11.04
C GLU A 540 8.39 -38.63 10.63
N SER A 541 8.22 -37.57 9.84
CA SER A 541 6.91 -36.99 9.53
C SER A 541 6.88 -36.24 8.19
N CYS A 542 6.02 -36.70 7.28
CA CYS A 542 5.77 -36.06 5.99
C CYS A 542 5.19 -34.64 6.07
N ALA A 543 4.80 -34.14 7.25
CA ALA A 543 4.47 -32.71 7.44
C ALA A 543 5.73 -31.82 7.56
N HIS A 544 6.93 -32.41 7.47
CA HIS A 544 8.21 -31.75 7.59
C HIS A 544 9.13 -32.09 6.41
N PHE A 545 10.11 -31.23 6.18
CA PHE A 545 11.19 -31.44 5.21
C PHE A 545 12.47 -30.79 5.71
N HIS A 546 13.57 -30.95 4.96
CA HIS A 546 14.84 -30.30 5.22
C HIS A 546 15.27 -29.48 4.01
N PHE A 547 15.73 -28.25 4.27
CA PHE A 547 16.50 -27.43 3.33
C PHE A 547 17.98 -27.47 3.74
N CYS A 548 18.83 -27.94 2.84
CA CYS A 548 20.27 -28.03 3.02
C CYS A 548 20.96 -26.92 2.21
N THR A 549 21.89 -26.19 2.85
CA THR A 549 22.79 -25.25 2.17
C THR A 549 24.05 -25.01 3.02
N GLY A 550 25.23 -24.89 2.38
CA GLY A 550 26.48 -24.59 3.09
C GLY A 550 26.86 -25.62 4.17
N ALA A 551 26.59 -26.90 3.90
CA ALA A 551 26.70 -28.04 4.85
C ALA A 551 25.72 -28.03 6.04
N ILE A 552 24.83 -27.03 6.17
CA ILE A 552 23.85 -26.91 7.27
C ILE A 552 22.45 -27.31 6.77
N SER A 553 21.83 -28.25 7.49
CA SER A 553 20.47 -28.74 7.24
C SER A 553 19.50 -28.04 8.19
N TYR A 554 18.58 -27.27 7.63
CA TYR A 554 17.47 -26.65 8.34
C TYR A 554 16.24 -27.54 8.12
N ARG A 555 15.70 -28.17 9.17
CA ARG A 555 14.31 -28.68 9.08
C ARG A 555 13.37 -27.52 8.77
N MET A 556 12.20 -27.83 8.21
CA MET A 556 11.10 -26.93 7.87
C MET A 556 9.79 -27.71 8.04
N SER A 557 8.68 -27.01 8.25
CA SER A 557 7.35 -27.62 8.37
C SER A 557 6.41 -27.09 7.28
N CYS A 558 5.47 -27.93 6.85
CA CYS A 558 4.40 -27.56 5.94
C CYS A 558 3.22 -26.94 6.71
N GLU A 559 2.71 -25.80 6.22
CA GLU A 559 1.56 -25.10 6.81
C GLU A 559 0.22 -25.83 6.51
N ASP A 560 -0.79 -25.66 7.37
CA ASP A 560 -2.19 -26.12 7.19
C ASP A 560 -2.36 -27.62 6.83
N ASP A 561 -1.87 -28.53 7.67
CA ASP A 561 -2.00 -30.00 7.51
C ASP A 561 -1.50 -30.58 6.15
N ARG A 562 -0.63 -29.84 5.47
CA ARG A 562 0.00 -30.25 4.19
C ARG A 562 1.15 -31.23 4.40
N LEU A 563 1.47 -31.98 3.35
CA LEU A 563 2.55 -32.96 3.31
C LEU A 563 3.57 -32.59 2.22
N TYR A 564 4.86 -32.76 2.53
CA TYR A 564 5.96 -32.55 1.61
C TYR A 564 6.09 -33.70 0.61
N ASP A 565 6.18 -33.37 -0.69
CA ASP A 565 6.45 -34.31 -1.76
C ASP A 565 7.93 -34.23 -2.19
N PRO A 566 8.78 -35.21 -1.82
CA PRO A 566 10.21 -35.19 -2.14
C PRO A 566 10.52 -35.36 -3.63
N SER A 567 9.55 -35.76 -4.46
CA SER A 567 9.73 -35.82 -5.92
C SER A 567 9.64 -34.44 -6.59
N THR A 568 9.15 -33.43 -5.87
CA THR A 568 8.94 -32.07 -6.39
C THR A 568 9.63 -30.99 -5.56
N GLY A 569 9.78 -31.19 -4.24
CA GLY A 569 10.31 -30.18 -3.31
C GLY A 569 9.25 -29.32 -2.62
N TYR A 570 7.95 -29.66 -2.69
CA TYR A 570 6.86 -28.78 -2.26
C TYR A 570 5.85 -29.42 -1.28
N CYS A 571 5.23 -28.57 -0.45
CA CYS A 571 4.16 -28.94 0.49
C CYS A 571 2.77 -28.93 -0.19
N GLY A 572 2.21 -30.11 -0.48
CA GLY A 572 0.90 -30.30 -1.11
C GLY A 572 -0.20 -30.75 -0.14
N HIS A 573 -1.46 -30.76 -0.60
CA HIS A 573 -2.55 -31.42 0.12
C HIS A 573 -2.52 -32.95 -0.10
N GLN A 574 -3.11 -33.68 0.84
CA GLN A 574 -2.96 -35.14 1.02
C GLN A 574 -2.99 -35.99 -0.27
N ASP A 575 -1.83 -36.53 -0.64
CA ASP A 575 -1.67 -37.66 -1.57
C ASP A 575 -0.84 -38.74 -0.85
N VAL A 576 -1.54 -39.66 -0.18
CA VAL A 576 -1.00 -40.55 0.88
C VAL A 576 -0.07 -41.66 0.33
N GLY A 577 0.28 -41.62 -0.96
CA GLY A 577 1.16 -42.59 -1.62
C GLY A 577 2.60 -42.14 -1.84
N LYS A 578 2.94 -40.84 -1.69
CA LYS A 578 4.21 -40.29 -2.21
C LYS A 578 5.31 -40.04 -1.18
N CYS A 579 4.96 -39.74 0.06
CA CYS A 579 5.93 -39.62 1.15
C CYS A 579 5.80 -40.84 2.09
N LEU A 580 6.91 -41.51 2.33
CA LEU A 580 7.00 -42.72 3.17
C LEU A 580 7.97 -42.44 4.34
N PRO A 581 7.49 -42.44 5.59
CA PRO A 581 8.37 -42.31 6.76
C PRO A 581 9.48 -43.36 6.75
N GLY A 582 10.71 -42.94 7.08
CA GLY A 582 11.91 -43.76 6.96
C GLY A 582 12.58 -43.79 5.57
N GLN A 583 12.27 -42.86 4.66
CA GLN A 583 13.03 -42.63 3.42
C GLN A 583 13.49 -41.17 3.28
N SER A 584 14.81 -40.94 3.29
CA SER A 584 15.42 -39.65 2.95
C SER A 584 15.57 -39.52 1.42
N LEU A 585 14.51 -39.10 0.75
CA LEU A 585 14.49 -38.76 -0.67
C LEU A 585 14.89 -37.29 -0.83
N ARG A 586 15.70 -36.99 -1.86
CA ARG A 586 16.38 -35.70 -2.01
C ARG A 586 16.25 -35.17 -3.44
N ILE A 587 16.09 -33.87 -3.57
CA ILE A 587 16.03 -33.13 -4.84
C ILE A 587 16.92 -31.89 -4.71
N SER A 588 17.76 -31.57 -5.69
CA SER A 588 18.53 -30.32 -5.62
C SER A 588 17.56 -29.12 -5.75
N VAL A 589 17.93 -27.95 -5.22
CA VAL A 589 17.09 -26.75 -5.39
C VAL A 589 16.90 -26.42 -6.88
N GLU A 590 17.93 -26.66 -7.67
CA GLU A 590 17.93 -26.49 -9.12
C GLU A 590 17.00 -27.50 -9.82
N ASP A 591 16.94 -28.75 -9.37
CA ASP A 591 16.04 -29.77 -9.93
C ASP A 591 14.59 -29.59 -9.46
N ALA A 592 14.34 -29.08 -8.25
CA ALA A 592 13.00 -28.69 -7.80
C ALA A 592 12.46 -27.52 -8.65
N ALA A 593 13.30 -26.51 -8.90
CA ALA A 593 12.99 -25.43 -9.82
C ALA A 593 12.83 -25.94 -11.27
N ARG A 594 13.61 -26.93 -11.72
CA ARG A 594 13.49 -27.52 -13.07
C ARG A 594 12.31 -28.47 -13.21
N TYR A 595 11.81 -29.05 -12.12
CA TYR A 595 10.54 -29.77 -12.10
C TYR A 595 9.38 -28.78 -12.24
N LEU A 596 9.43 -27.62 -11.56
CA LEU A 596 8.49 -26.53 -11.83
C LEU A 596 8.58 -25.96 -13.24
N SER A 597 9.75 -25.97 -13.91
CA SER A 597 9.81 -25.57 -15.33
C SER A 597 9.23 -26.66 -16.24
N HIS A 598 9.66 -27.92 -16.11
CA HIS A 598 9.25 -28.98 -17.03
C HIS A 598 7.78 -29.40 -16.90
N VAL A 599 7.16 -29.37 -15.70
CA VAL A 599 5.71 -29.61 -15.57
C VAL A 599 4.88 -28.53 -16.30
N TYR A 600 5.46 -27.36 -16.59
CA TYR A 600 4.86 -26.32 -17.41
C TYR A 600 5.29 -26.34 -18.90
N GLU A 601 6.21 -27.24 -19.30
CA GLU A 601 6.68 -27.37 -20.69
C GLU A 601 6.26 -28.69 -21.36
N THR A 602 6.12 -29.80 -20.62
CA THR A 602 5.91 -31.13 -21.20
C THR A 602 4.48 -31.63 -21.11
N ASP A 603 3.58 -30.98 -21.84
CA ASP A 603 2.38 -31.65 -22.35
C ASP A 603 2.20 -31.31 -23.85
N PHE A 604 2.19 -32.33 -24.70
CA PHE A 604 2.15 -32.28 -26.18
C PHE A 604 3.33 -31.67 -26.98
N GLU A 605 4.43 -32.42 -27.09
CA GLU A 605 5.24 -32.40 -28.33
C GLU A 605 4.52 -33.11 -29.49
N TRP A 606 4.63 -32.57 -30.71
CA TRP A 606 4.09 -33.16 -31.95
C TRP A 606 5.17 -33.94 -32.72
N ASN A 607 4.79 -35.03 -33.38
CA ASN A 607 5.66 -35.76 -34.34
C ASN A 607 4.97 -35.86 -35.72
N ASP A 608 5.46 -35.06 -36.67
CA ASP A 608 5.29 -35.23 -38.13
C ASP A 608 6.13 -36.44 -38.65
N GLU A 609 6.00 -37.01 -39.84
CA GLU A 609 5.34 -36.69 -41.14
C GLU A 609 5.10 -38.07 -41.87
N PRO A 610 4.79 -38.20 -43.19
CA PRO A 610 3.74 -37.60 -44.03
C PRO A 610 2.91 -38.65 -44.84
N MET A 611 1.77 -38.24 -45.43
CA MET A 611 1.24 -38.87 -46.67
C MET A 611 0.59 -37.85 -47.62
N LYS A 612 0.53 -38.20 -48.93
CA LYS A 612 0.31 -37.26 -50.04
C LYS A 612 -1.06 -37.38 -50.74
N ALA A 613 -1.66 -36.21 -50.99
CA ALA A 613 -2.35 -35.78 -52.22
C ALA A 613 -3.38 -36.68 -52.95
N VAL A 614 -4.66 -36.26 -52.89
CA VAL A 614 -5.64 -36.19 -54.01
C VAL A 614 -6.52 -34.96 -53.67
N ALA A 615 -6.74 -33.89 -54.46
CA ALA A 615 -6.80 -33.60 -55.89
C ALA A 615 -8.23 -33.48 -56.48
N ASN A 616 -8.72 -32.24 -56.49
CA ASN A 616 -9.50 -31.58 -57.57
C ASN A 616 -11.03 -31.73 -57.65
N ARG A 617 -11.67 -30.63 -58.14
CA ARG A 617 -13.00 -30.52 -58.82
C ARG A 617 -14.29 -30.65 -57.98
N ASP A 618 -15.42 -30.03 -58.39
CA ASP A 618 -15.70 -29.18 -59.58
C ASP A 618 -16.70 -28.03 -59.30
N SER A 619 -16.95 -27.18 -60.31
CA SER A 619 -17.79 -25.98 -60.27
C SER A 619 -19.21 -26.18 -60.86
N GLU A 620 -20.18 -25.37 -60.39
CA GLU A 620 -21.32 -24.71 -61.10
C GLU A 620 -22.58 -24.66 -60.19
N ARG A 621 -23.25 -23.54 -59.89
CA ARG A 621 -23.60 -22.27 -60.58
C ARG A 621 -24.95 -22.33 -61.32
N LEU A 622 -26.00 -21.81 -60.69
CA LEU A 622 -27.24 -21.33 -61.32
C LEU A 622 -27.71 -20.03 -60.65
N THR A 623 -28.45 -19.19 -61.38
CA THR A 623 -28.59 -17.75 -61.10
C THR A 623 -30.02 -17.23 -61.23
N SER A 624 -30.38 -16.29 -60.35
CA SER A 624 -31.41 -15.24 -60.54
C SER A 624 -31.19 -14.19 -59.44
N ASP A 625 -30.37 -13.16 -59.65
CA ASP A 625 -30.62 -11.93 -60.45
C ASP A 625 -31.35 -10.84 -59.63
N ASP A 626 -30.62 -9.74 -59.41
CA ASP A 626 -31.04 -8.38 -59.04
C ASP A 626 -32.10 -8.13 -57.94
N VAL A 627 -31.61 -8.09 -56.69
CA VAL A 627 -31.89 -6.95 -55.79
C VAL A 627 -30.59 -6.46 -55.12
N ASP A 628 -30.23 -5.21 -55.41
CA ASP A 628 -29.19 -4.36 -54.78
C ASP A 628 -27.83 -4.96 -54.35
N ILE A 629 -26.82 -4.78 -55.21
CA ILE A 629 -25.43 -4.63 -54.78
C ILE A 629 -25.28 -3.28 -54.04
N LYS A 630 -25.57 -3.25 -52.73
CA LYS A 630 -25.18 -2.14 -51.83
C LYS A 630 -25.19 -2.54 -50.35
N LYS A 631 -24.08 -2.23 -49.66
CA LYS A 631 -23.79 -2.46 -48.23
C LYS A 631 -23.56 -3.92 -47.80
N ASN A 632 -22.35 -4.42 -48.06
CA ASN A 632 -21.52 -4.81 -46.91
C ASN A 632 -20.63 -3.61 -46.58
N LYS A 633 -21.04 -2.84 -45.57
CA LYS A 633 -20.12 -1.99 -44.82
C LYS A 633 -19.46 -2.91 -43.80
N GLU A 634 -18.15 -2.78 -43.56
CA GLU A 634 -17.55 -3.37 -42.37
C GLU A 634 -18.26 -2.81 -41.13
N ASN A 635 -18.44 -3.65 -40.11
CA ASN A 635 -19.36 -3.38 -39.02
C ASN A 635 -18.71 -2.45 -37.97
N ASP A 636 -18.72 -1.16 -38.32
CA ASP A 636 -18.14 0.05 -37.67
C ASP A 636 -18.46 0.23 -36.16
N ASN A 637 -19.30 -0.63 -35.60
CA ASN A 637 -19.78 -0.57 -34.22
C ASN A 637 -18.70 -0.96 -33.21
N LYS A 638 -18.47 -0.11 -32.21
CA LYS A 638 -17.42 -0.29 -31.21
C LYS A 638 -17.84 -1.29 -30.12
N VAL A 639 -16.87 -2.06 -29.63
CA VAL A 639 -16.95 -2.85 -28.40
C VAL A 639 -15.82 -2.40 -27.50
N VAL A 640 -16.14 -1.60 -26.49
CA VAL A 640 -15.18 -1.07 -25.53
C VAL A 640 -15.19 -1.95 -24.29
N CYS A 641 -14.03 -2.52 -23.96
CA CYS A 641 -13.88 -3.53 -22.92
C CYS A 641 -13.08 -2.95 -21.75
N TYR A 642 -13.72 -2.62 -20.63
CA TYR A 642 -12.97 -2.25 -19.41
C TYR A 642 -12.37 -3.52 -18.78
N MET A 643 -11.07 -3.50 -18.54
CA MET A 643 -10.34 -4.47 -17.72
C MET A 643 -9.87 -3.75 -16.45
N THR A 644 -10.19 -4.28 -15.28
CA THR A 644 -9.74 -3.70 -14.00
C THR A 644 -8.38 -4.24 -13.57
N SER A 645 -7.46 -3.35 -13.17
CA SER A 645 -6.10 -3.70 -12.73
C SER A 645 -6.12 -4.60 -11.50
N TRP A 646 -6.98 -4.28 -10.54
CA TRP A 646 -7.14 -5.00 -9.28
C TRP A 646 -7.65 -6.44 -9.43
N ALA A 647 -8.17 -6.83 -10.60
CA ALA A 647 -8.51 -8.22 -10.87
C ALA A 647 -7.27 -9.14 -10.91
N PHE A 648 -6.06 -8.58 -11.03
CA PHE A 648 -4.78 -9.27 -10.86
C PHE A 648 -4.63 -9.92 -9.47
N TYR A 649 -5.17 -9.28 -8.42
CA TYR A 649 -5.05 -9.72 -7.02
C TYR A 649 -6.05 -10.80 -6.60
N ARG A 650 -7.11 -11.01 -7.39
CA ARG A 650 -8.10 -12.06 -7.12
C ARG A 650 -7.45 -13.45 -7.25
N ARG A 651 -7.94 -14.42 -6.48
CA ARG A 651 -7.35 -15.78 -6.41
C ARG A 651 -8.22 -16.82 -7.13
N GLY A 652 -7.60 -17.86 -7.69
CA GLY A 652 -8.30 -18.94 -8.40
C GLY A 652 -9.12 -18.43 -9.60
N ASP A 653 -10.28 -19.05 -9.86
CA ASP A 653 -11.17 -18.73 -11.00
C ASP A 653 -11.56 -17.24 -11.14
N GLY A 654 -11.40 -16.42 -10.09
CA GLY A 654 -11.67 -14.98 -10.14
C GLY A 654 -10.50 -14.12 -10.62
N LYS A 655 -9.28 -14.67 -10.78
CA LYS A 655 -8.10 -13.93 -11.25
C LYS A 655 -8.28 -13.49 -12.70
N PHE A 656 -7.86 -12.26 -13.00
CA PHE A 656 -7.84 -11.75 -14.37
C PHE A 656 -6.52 -11.01 -14.69
N VAL A 657 -5.91 -11.36 -15.83
CA VAL A 657 -4.68 -10.74 -16.37
C VAL A 657 -4.88 -10.39 -17.86
N PRO A 658 -4.05 -9.51 -18.46
CA PRO A 658 -4.24 -9.08 -19.85
C PRO A 658 -4.29 -10.22 -20.87
N GLU A 659 -3.55 -11.30 -20.61
CA GLU A 659 -3.47 -12.48 -21.48
C GLU A 659 -4.78 -13.30 -21.54
N GLN A 660 -5.74 -13.05 -20.64
CA GLN A 660 -7.10 -13.62 -20.74
C GLN A 660 -7.97 -12.90 -21.80
N VAL A 661 -7.64 -11.66 -22.18
CA VAL A 661 -8.48 -10.82 -23.05
C VAL A 661 -8.59 -11.38 -24.47
N ASP A 662 -9.75 -11.96 -24.81
CA ASP A 662 -10.09 -12.37 -26.19
C ASP A 662 -10.30 -11.12 -27.09
N THR A 663 -9.20 -10.58 -27.61
CA THR A 663 -9.15 -9.31 -28.35
C THR A 663 -10.12 -9.26 -29.53
N ARG A 664 -10.45 -10.40 -30.14
CA ARG A 664 -11.40 -10.56 -31.25
C ARG A 664 -12.82 -10.10 -30.88
N LEU A 665 -13.20 -10.21 -29.60
CA LEU A 665 -14.51 -9.79 -29.11
C LEU A 665 -14.60 -8.26 -28.98
N CYS A 666 -13.49 -7.62 -28.62
CA CYS A 666 -13.38 -6.18 -28.40
C CYS A 666 -13.05 -5.41 -29.70
N THR A 667 -13.05 -4.08 -29.60
CA THR A 667 -12.33 -3.19 -30.54
C THR A 667 -11.40 -2.23 -29.80
N HIS A 668 -11.76 -1.88 -28.56
CA HIS A 668 -10.90 -1.11 -27.66
C HIS A 668 -10.88 -1.80 -26.30
N VAL A 669 -9.74 -1.78 -25.62
CA VAL A 669 -9.59 -2.15 -24.21
C VAL A 669 -9.31 -0.88 -23.42
N VAL A 670 -9.99 -0.68 -22.29
CA VAL A 670 -9.70 0.40 -21.35
C VAL A 670 -9.10 -0.24 -20.10
N TYR A 671 -7.85 0.09 -19.80
CA TYR A 671 -7.22 -0.32 -18.55
C TYR A 671 -7.69 0.60 -17.43
N ALA A 672 -8.46 0.05 -16.48
CA ALA A 672 -8.98 0.76 -15.32
C ALA A 672 -8.08 0.49 -14.10
N TYR A 673 -7.31 1.44 -13.58
CA TYR A 673 -7.20 2.85 -13.97
C TYR A 673 -5.75 3.35 -13.78
N GLY A 674 -5.43 4.53 -14.33
CA GLY A 674 -4.39 5.43 -13.83
C GLY A 674 -5.00 6.53 -12.93
N SER A 675 -4.17 7.29 -12.21
CA SER A 675 -4.62 8.29 -11.23
C SER A 675 -4.19 9.73 -11.56
N LEU A 676 -4.96 10.72 -11.10
CA LEU A 676 -4.60 12.13 -11.15
C LEU A 676 -3.86 12.54 -9.87
N SER A 677 -2.61 13.00 -9.96
CA SER A 677 -1.87 13.54 -8.82
C SER A 677 -2.60 14.76 -8.21
N PRO A 678 -2.76 14.89 -6.88
CA PRO A 678 -3.56 15.96 -6.29
C PRO A 678 -2.90 17.34 -6.38
N ASP A 679 -1.56 17.42 -6.27
CA ASP A 679 -0.80 18.67 -6.19
C ASP A 679 -0.37 19.12 -7.60
N GLU A 680 0.25 18.20 -8.34
CA GLU A 680 0.75 18.49 -9.69
C GLU A 680 -0.35 18.54 -10.75
N LEU A 681 -1.51 17.93 -10.51
CA LEU A 681 -2.62 17.79 -11.47
C LEU A 681 -2.18 17.21 -12.83
N VAL A 682 -1.34 16.16 -12.80
CA VAL A 682 -0.91 15.35 -13.96
C VAL A 682 -1.35 13.90 -13.79
N ALA A 683 -1.48 13.18 -14.91
CA ALA A 683 -1.72 11.73 -14.88
C ALA A 683 -0.47 10.99 -14.42
N LYS A 684 -0.67 9.93 -13.64
CA LYS A 684 0.35 8.95 -13.23
C LYS A 684 -0.29 7.55 -13.10
N GLU A 685 0.50 6.54 -12.75
CA GLU A 685 0.05 5.21 -12.35
C GLU A 685 -0.93 5.24 -11.15
N PHE A 686 -1.78 4.22 -11.04
CA PHE A 686 -2.68 4.06 -9.88
C PHE A 686 -2.06 3.12 -8.86
N ASP A 687 -1.48 2.03 -9.33
CA ASP A 687 -0.79 1.01 -8.54
C ASP A 687 0.56 0.72 -9.21
N PRO A 688 1.67 1.36 -8.79
CA PRO A 688 2.98 1.16 -9.41
C PRO A 688 3.44 -0.30 -9.40
N TRP A 689 3.03 -1.11 -8.41
CA TRP A 689 3.46 -2.49 -8.29
C TRP A 689 2.74 -3.38 -9.30
N ALA A 690 1.44 -3.15 -9.51
CA ALA A 690 0.69 -3.79 -10.58
C ALA A 690 1.11 -3.24 -11.96
N ASP A 691 0.91 -1.94 -12.16
CA ASP A 691 1.03 -1.22 -13.44
C ASP A 691 2.44 -1.33 -14.04
N ILE A 692 3.47 -1.16 -13.20
CA ILE A 692 4.89 -1.12 -13.60
C ILE A 692 5.65 -2.39 -13.19
N THR A 693 5.69 -2.76 -11.90
CA THR A 693 6.55 -3.88 -11.43
C THR A 693 6.10 -5.27 -11.92
N ASN A 694 4.80 -5.46 -12.16
CA ASN A 694 4.24 -6.67 -12.80
C ASN A 694 3.94 -6.46 -14.30
N ASN A 695 4.51 -5.39 -14.88
CA ASN A 695 4.41 -4.98 -16.28
C ASN A 695 2.98 -4.89 -16.83
N LEU A 696 1.94 -4.65 -16.01
CA LEU A 696 0.55 -4.71 -16.49
C LEU A 696 0.25 -3.67 -17.59
N TYR A 697 0.85 -2.48 -17.55
CA TYR A 697 0.76 -1.48 -18.63
C TYR A 697 1.39 -1.97 -19.95
N GLU A 698 2.57 -2.61 -19.89
CA GLU A 698 3.23 -3.16 -21.09
C GLU A 698 2.42 -4.34 -21.64
N ARG A 699 2.06 -5.29 -20.78
CA ARG A 699 1.32 -6.50 -21.13
C ARG A 699 -0.04 -6.18 -21.75
N VAL A 700 -0.81 -5.25 -21.16
CA VAL A 700 -2.10 -4.84 -21.73
C VAL A 700 -1.93 -4.09 -23.06
N THR A 701 -0.93 -3.22 -23.20
CA THR A 701 -0.71 -2.50 -24.47
C THR A 701 0.01 -3.32 -25.55
N SER A 702 0.51 -4.51 -25.22
CA SER A 702 1.02 -5.51 -26.17
C SER A 702 -0.10 -6.26 -26.92
N LEU A 703 -1.35 -6.18 -26.44
CA LEU A 703 -2.51 -6.86 -27.02
C LEU A 703 -2.73 -6.43 -28.49
N ARG A 704 -2.88 -7.43 -29.36
CA ARG A 704 -3.01 -7.24 -30.81
C ARG A 704 -4.48 -7.11 -31.24
N ASP A 705 -4.68 -6.43 -32.36
CA ASP A 705 -5.97 -6.25 -33.03
C ASP A 705 -7.03 -5.44 -32.24
N VAL A 706 -6.62 -4.81 -31.14
CA VAL A 706 -7.42 -3.86 -30.33
C VAL A 706 -6.65 -2.57 -30.07
N LYS A 707 -7.36 -1.46 -29.86
CA LYS A 707 -6.77 -0.22 -29.34
C LYS A 707 -6.83 -0.20 -27.82
N VAL A 708 -5.70 0.02 -27.16
CA VAL A 708 -5.62 -0.01 -25.70
C VAL A 708 -5.49 1.40 -25.17
N LEU A 709 -6.46 1.85 -24.40
CA LEU A 709 -6.55 3.19 -23.82
C LEU A 709 -6.31 3.12 -22.31
N LEU A 710 -5.65 4.15 -21.76
CA LEU A 710 -5.59 4.32 -20.32
C LEU A 710 -6.91 4.93 -19.83
N GLY A 711 -7.63 4.23 -18.94
CA GLY A 711 -8.69 4.85 -18.17
C GLY A 711 -8.07 5.77 -17.10
N LEU A 712 -8.50 7.01 -17.00
CA LEU A 712 -8.06 7.96 -15.96
C LEU A 712 -9.28 8.47 -15.20
N GLY A 713 -9.24 8.33 -13.87
CA GLY A 713 -10.37 8.64 -13.00
C GLY A 713 -10.95 7.36 -12.39
N GLY A 714 -12.24 7.14 -12.62
CA GLY A 714 -13.03 6.19 -11.84
C GLY A 714 -13.63 6.85 -10.60
N TRP A 715 -14.52 6.14 -9.92
CA TRP A 715 -15.17 6.61 -8.70
C TRP A 715 -14.21 6.94 -7.55
N THR A 716 -13.13 6.17 -7.39
CA THR A 716 -12.18 6.36 -6.28
C THR A 716 -11.23 7.52 -6.54
N ASP A 717 -10.63 7.62 -7.74
CA ASP A 717 -9.73 8.73 -8.07
C ASP A 717 -10.49 10.07 -8.23
N SER A 718 -11.76 10.04 -8.63
CA SER A 718 -12.61 11.25 -8.74
C SER A 718 -13.00 11.88 -7.40
N ALA A 719 -12.53 11.35 -6.27
CA ALA A 719 -12.80 11.90 -4.95
C ALA A 719 -12.16 13.30 -4.76
N GLY A 720 -12.88 14.20 -4.11
CA GLY A 720 -12.43 15.56 -3.83
C GLY A 720 -12.52 16.51 -5.03
N ASP A 721 -11.69 17.55 -5.02
CA ASP A 721 -11.79 18.67 -5.96
C ASP A 721 -10.78 18.63 -7.12
N LYS A 722 -9.83 17.68 -7.13
CA LYS A 722 -8.64 17.75 -7.99
C LYS A 722 -8.97 17.84 -9.48
N TYR A 723 -10.03 17.16 -9.92
CA TYR A 723 -10.55 17.30 -11.29
C TYR A 723 -11.20 18.67 -11.57
N SER A 724 -11.88 19.27 -10.59
CA SER A 724 -12.39 20.65 -10.68
C SER A 724 -11.25 21.68 -10.72
N ARG A 725 -10.22 21.54 -9.86
CA ARG A 725 -8.99 22.35 -9.91
C ARG A 725 -8.21 22.18 -11.21
N LEU A 726 -8.23 20.99 -11.81
CA LEU A 726 -7.67 20.75 -13.14
C LEU A 726 -8.45 21.52 -14.21
N VAL A 727 -9.76 21.32 -14.32
CA VAL A 727 -10.53 21.92 -15.43
C VAL A 727 -10.69 23.44 -15.31
N SER A 728 -10.72 23.99 -14.09
CA SER A 728 -10.98 25.42 -13.84
C SER A 728 -9.81 26.36 -14.19
N SER A 729 -8.61 25.85 -14.44
CA SER A 729 -7.41 26.64 -14.73
C SER A 729 -6.83 26.31 -16.10
N ASP A 730 -6.76 27.31 -16.98
CA ASP A 730 -6.15 27.19 -18.31
C ASP A 730 -4.67 26.75 -18.24
N SER A 731 -3.96 27.13 -17.16
CA SER A 731 -2.60 26.66 -16.88
C SER A 731 -2.58 25.17 -16.52
N ASN A 732 -3.50 24.73 -15.66
CA ASN A 732 -3.53 23.34 -15.16
C ASN A 732 -3.91 22.37 -16.29
N ARG A 733 -4.93 22.71 -17.10
CA ARG A 733 -5.28 21.92 -18.29
C ARG A 733 -4.12 21.84 -19.29
N SER A 734 -3.44 22.96 -19.55
CA SER A 734 -2.26 22.98 -20.43
C SER A 734 -1.11 22.12 -19.89
N LYS A 735 -0.82 22.19 -18.59
CA LYS A 735 0.20 21.37 -17.91
C LYS A 735 -0.13 19.88 -18.02
N PHE A 736 -1.36 19.50 -17.66
CA PHE A 736 -1.86 18.14 -17.73
C PHE A 736 -1.70 17.57 -19.15
N ILE A 737 -2.21 18.28 -20.17
CA ILE A 737 -2.14 17.85 -21.57
C ILE A 737 -0.68 17.67 -22.02
N THR A 738 0.20 18.62 -21.67
CA THR A 738 1.63 18.58 -22.02
C THR A 738 2.36 17.39 -21.38
N LYS A 739 1.95 16.96 -20.18
CA LYS A 739 2.53 15.81 -19.46
C LYS A 739 1.90 14.47 -19.84
N LEU A 740 0.61 14.45 -20.21
CA LEU A 740 -0.12 13.25 -20.57
C LEU A 740 0.39 12.59 -21.86
N ILE A 741 0.63 13.36 -22.93
CA ILE A 741 1.03 12.77 -24.23
C ILE A 741 2.36 11.99 -24.12
N PRO A 742 3.41 12.48 -23.42
CA PRO A 742 4.58 11.67 -23.09
C PRO A 742 4.26 10.41 -22.28
N PHE A 743 3.42 10.51 -21.24
CA PHE A 743 3.06 9.36 -20.37
C PHE A 743 2.35 8.24 -21.15
N LEU A 744 1.35 8.59 -21.97
CA LEU A 744 0.65 7.62 -22.82
C LEU A 744 1.58 6.97 -23.85
N ARG A 745 2.52 7.75 -24.44
CA ARG A 745 3.52 7.23 -25.39
C ARG A 745 4.53 6.29 -24.72
N MET A 746 5.01 6.65 -23.53
CA MET A 746 5.97 5.87 -22.74
C MET A 746 5.42 4.47 -22.40
N HIS A 747 4.14 4.39 -22.08
CA HIS A 747 3.44 3.13 -21.81
C HIS A 747 2.64 2.60 -23.03
N ASN A 748 2.96 3.04 -24.25
CA ASN A 748 2.42 2.52 -25.52
C ASN A 748 0.87 2.59 -25.70
N PHE A 749 0.13 3.25 -24.79
CA PHE A 749 -1.32 3.47 -24.92
C PHE A 749 -1.68 4.23 -26.20
N LYS A 750 -2.84 3.93 -26.78
CA LYS A 750 -3.37 4.53 -28.02
C LYS A 750 -4.31 5.72 -27.76
N GLY A 751 -4.37 6.18 -26.52
CA GLY A 751 -5.16 7.32 -26.09
C GLY A 751 -5.66 7.22 -24.67
N LEU A 752 -6.60 8.08 -24.33
CA LEU A 752 -7.19 8.20 -23.00
C LEU A 752 -8.67 7.82 -23.03
N HIS A 753 -9.15 7.24 -21.94
CA HIS A 753 -10.57 7.23 -21.59
C HIS A 753 -10.76 7.99 -20.27
N LEU A 754 -11.59 9.03 -20.27
CA LEU A 754 -11.72 9.98 -19.16
C LEU A 754 -12.97 9.68 -18.32
N ASP A 755 -12.76 9.14 -17.11
CA ASP A 755 -13.78 8.64 -16.18
C ASP A 755 -13.93 9.59 -14.95
N TRP A 756 -14.08 10.91 -15.15
CA TRP A 756 -14.36 11.82 -14.03
C TRP A 756 -15.81 11.64 -13.55
N ASN A 757 -15.96 11.22 -12.28
CA ASN A 757 -17.21 10.90 -11.61
C ASN A 757 -17.55 11.89 -10.47
N TYR A 758 -18.14 13.07 -10.70
CA TYR A 758 -18.58 13.68 -11.96
C TYR A 758 -18.36 15.21 -11.92
N PRO A 759 -18.25 15.91 -13.06
CA PRO A 759 -18.30 17.38 -13.09
C PRO A 759 -19.57 17.91 -12.40
N VAL A 760 -19.48 18.93 -11.54
CA VAL A 760 -20.59 19.46 -10.69
C VAL A 760 -21.11 18.46 -9.64
N CYS A 761 -21.27 17.19 -10.00
CA CYS A 761 -21.86 16.14 -9.17
C CYS A 761 -20.79 15.17 -8.64
N TRP A 762 -19.82 15.69 -7.88
CA TRP A 762 -18.72 14.89 -7.32
C TRP A 762 -19.29 13.67 -6.57
N GLN A 763 -18.96 12.45 -7.02
CA GLN A 763 -19.53 11.19 -6.53
C GLN A 763 -21.07 11.20 -6.41
N SER A 764 -21.73 11.61 -7.52
CA SER A 764 -23.19 11.77 -7.69
C SER A 764 -23.83 12.94 -6.92
N ASN A 765 -23.11 13.64 -6.05
CA ASN A 765 -23.66 14.74 -5.26
C ASN A 765 -23.56 16.10 -6.00
N CYS A 766 -24.62 16.46 -6.72
CA CYS A 766 -24.74 17.70 -7.49
C CYS A 766 -24.79 19.02 -6.68
N LYS A 767 -24.54 18.97 -5.36
CA LYS A 767 -24.38 20.15 -4.49
C LYS A 767 -22.92 20.45 -4.13
N LYS A 768 -21.99 19.52 -4.41
CA LYS A 768 -20.56 19.65 -4.06
C LYS A 768 -19.73 20.44 -5.08
N GLY A 769 -19.86 20.12 -6.36
CA GLY A 769 -18.99 20.67 -7.40
C GLY A 769 -19.39 22.08 -7.84
N ALA A 770 -18.42 22.81 -8.37
CA ALA A 770 -18.65 24.15 -8.87
C ALA A 770 -19.51 24.08 -10.14
N ARG A 771 -20.56 24.92 -10.27
CA ARG A 771 -21.40 24.94 -11.49
C ARG A 771 -20.63 25.28 -12.78
N SER A 772 -19.44 25.86 -12.65
CA SER A 772 -18.48 26.09 -13.73
C SER A 772 -17.83 24.80 -14.25
N ASP A 773 -17.80 23.71 -13.47
CA ASP A 773 -17.26 22.40 -13.87
C ASP A 773 -17.87 21.93 -15.21
N LYS A 774 -19.18 22.15 -15.44
CA LYS A 774 -19.86 21.78 -16.70
C LYS A 774 -19.26 22.43 -17.95
N ALA A 775 -18.98 23.73 -17.88
CA ALA A 775 -18.36 24.46 -19.00
C ALA A 775 -16.85 24.20 -19.07
N ASN A 776 -16.18 24.10 -17.92
CA ASN A 776 -14.75 23.86 -17.82
C ASN A 776 -14.37 22.45 -18.30
N PHE A 777 -15.17 21.44 -18.00
CA PHE A 777 -15.01 20.07 -18.48
C PHE A 777 -15.20 19.98 -20.00
N ALA A 778 -16.19 20.68 -20.56
CA ALA A 778 -16.39 20.77 -22.00
C ALA A 778 -15.19 21.45 -22.71
N LYS A 779 -14.65 22.53 -22.13
CA LYS A 779 -13.41 23.19 -22.59
C LYS A 779 -12.20 22.26 -22.48
N PHE A 780 -12.09 21.50 -21.38
CA PHE A 780 -11.03 20.53 -21.18
C PHE A 780 -11.06 19.41 -22.22
N VAL A 781 -12.22 18.80 -22.44
CA VAL A 781 -12.42 17.75 -23.46
C VAL A 781 -12.07 18.27 -24.85
N GLN A 782 -12.39 19.52 -25.20
CA GLN A 782 -11.99 20.14 -26.47
C GLN A 782 -10.46 20.32 -26.60
N GLU A 783 -9.80 20.83 -25.58
CA GLU A 783 -8.34 21.02 -25.58
C GLU A 783 -7.59 19.67 -25.59
N LEU A 784 -8.11 18.69 -24.85
CA LEU A 784 -7.57 17.35 -24.70
C LEU A 784 -7.74 16.52 -25.98
N ALA A 785 -8.93 16.52 -26.60
CA ALA A 785 -9.18 15.85 -27.88
C ALA A 785 -8.24 16.39 -28.97
N LYS A 786 -8.16 17.71 -29.11
CA LYS A 786 -7.25 18.38 -30.06
C LYS A 786 -5.79 17.94 -29.89
N ALA A 787 -5.33 17.77 -28.65
CA ALA A 787 -3.97 17.34 -28.35
C ALA A 787 -3.74 15.84 -28.60
N LEU A 788 -4.70 14.98 -28.25
CA LEU A 788 -4.64 13.54 -28.51
C LEU A 788 -4.71 13.24 -30.01
N HIS A 789 -5.65 13.85 -30.76
CA HIS A 789 -5.74 13.72 -32.21
C HIS A 789 -4.47 14.23 -32.91
N GLY A 790 -3.91 15.35 -32.45
CA GLY A 790 -2.61 15.85 -32.91
C GLY A 790 -1.40 14.97 -32.53
N ALA A 791 -1.60 13.96 -31.69
CA ALA A 791 -0.61 12.97 -31.28
C ALA A 791 -0.87 11.56 -31.84
N GLU A 792 -1.86 11.41 -32.74
CA GLU A 792 -2.39 10.15 -33.31
C GLU A 792 -3.03 9.22 -32.25
N MET A 793 -3.70 9.81 -31.26
CA MET A 793 -4.37 9.14 -30.15
C MET A 793 -5.86 9.49 -30.05
N GLU A 794 -6.66 8.60 -29.46
CA GLU A 794 -8.10 8.78 -29.27
C GLU A 794 -8.49 9.28 -27.87
N LEU A 795 -9.69 9.87 -27.76
CA LEU A 795 -10.34 10.25 -26.51
C LEU A 795 -11.71 9.59 -26.36
N GLY A 796 -11.81 8.62 -25.45
CA GLY A 796 -13.08 8.18 -24.86
C GLY A 796 -13.47 9.05 -23.67
N VAL A 797 -14.76 9.22 -23.40
CA VAL A 797 -15.27 9.91 -22.20
C VAL A 797 -16.41 9.13 -21.58
N ALA A 798 -16.39 8.94 -20.25
CA ALA A 798 -17.49 8.32 -19.53
C ALA A 798 -18.61 9.32 -19.23
N ILE A 799 -19.86 8.91 -19.43
CA ILE A 799 -21.06 9.72 -19.21
C ILE A 799 -22.00 8.97 -18.25
N SER A 800 -22.32 9.59 -17.11
CA SER A 800 -23.25 9.01 -16.12
C SER A 800 -24.61 8.68 -16.72
N GLY A 801 -25.20 7.55 -16.29
CA GLY A 801 -26.59 7.22 -16.58
C GLY A 801 -27.63 7.95 -15.70
N TYR A 802 -27.20 8.69 -14.67
CA TYR A 802 -28.11 9.35 -13.73
C TYR A 802 -28.64 10.70 -14.27
N LYS A 803 -29.96 10.87 -14.26
CA LYS A 803 -30.67 12.07 -14.72
C LYS A 803 -30.05 13.38 -14.21
N GLU A 804 -29.82 13.46 -12.91
CA GLU A 804 -29.34 14.66 -12.21
C GLU A 804 -27.95 15.05 -12.71
N VAL A 805 -27.11 14.06 -12.98
CA VAL A 805 -25.74 14.23 -13.50
C VAL A 805 -25.79 14.57 -15.00
N ILE A 806 -26.62 13.88 -15.80
CA ILE A 806 -26.84 14.20 -17.23
C ILE A 806 -27.23 15.67 -17.41
N GLU A 807 -28.18 16.15 -16.61
CA GLU A 807 -28.65 17.55 -16.64
C GLU A 807 -27.60 18.54 -16.12
N SER A 808 -26.92 18.23 -15.01
CA SER A 808 -26.06 19.18 -14.29
C SER A 808 -24.59 19.20 -14.72
N ALA A 809 -24.02 18.08 -15.16
CA ALA A 809 -22.57 17.90 -15.33
C ALA A 809 -22.04 18.20 -16.73
N TYR A 810 -22.81 17.91 -17.78
CA TYR A 810 -22.25 17.79 -19.14
C TYR A 810 -22.84 18.78 -20.15
N ASP A 811 -21.98 19.46 -20.93
CA ASP A 811 -22.36 19.95 -22.27
C ASP A 811 -22.14 18.81 -23.27
N LEU A 812 -23.17 17.99 -23.45
CA LEU A 812 -23.11 16.79 -24.29
C LEU A 812 -22.92 17.12 -25.77
N ALA A 813 -23.39 18.27 -26.25
CA ALA A 813 -23.20 18.71 -27.63
C ALA A 813 -21.74 19.07 -27.93
N THR A 814 -21.03 19.67 -26.98
CA THR A 814 -19.57 19.86 -27.09
C THR A 814 -18.83 18.55 -26.87
N ILE A 815 -19.08 17.84 -25.77
CA ILE A 815 -18.32 16.62 -25.41
C ILE A 815 -18.44 15.56 -26.52
N SER A 816 -19.64 15.34 -27.08
CA SER A 816 -19.85 14.42 -28.20
C SER A 816 -19.25 14.88 -29.52
N ARG A 817 -19.04 16.19 -29.73
CA ARG A 817 -18.41 16.70 -30.95
C ARG A 817 -16.91 16.37 -30.94
N GLU A 818 -16.23 16.64 -29.83
CA GLU A 818 -14.78 16.56 -29.73
C GLU A 818 -14.27 15.14 -29.41
N ALA A 819 -14.92 14.38 -28.51
CA ALA A 819 -14.50 13.02 -28.14
C ALA A 819 -14.83 11.99 -29.24
N ASP A 820 -14.05 10.91 -29.36
CA ASP A 820 -14.23 9.88 -30.40
C ASP A 820 -15.42 8.96 -30.12
N PHE A 821 -15.67 8.67 -28.85
CA PHE A 821 -16.85 7.94 -28.38
C PHE A 821 -17.18 8.26 -26.91
N LEU A 822 -18.43 7.99 -26.52
CA LEU A 822 -18.95 8.22 -25.18
C LEU A 822 -19.40 6.90 -24.56
N SER A 823 -18.81 6.50 -23.45
CA SER A 823 -19.21 5.31 -22.68
C SER A 823 -20.34 5.68 -21.72
N ALA A 824 -21.60 5.37 -22.07
CA ALA A 824 -22.75 5.64 -21.22
C ALA A 824 -22.81 4.62 -20.08
N MET A 825 -22.86 5.09 -18.83
CA MET A 825 -22.84 4.23 -17.64
C MET A 825 -24.26 3.89 -17.21
N THR A 826 -24.92 3.08 -18.03
CA THR A 826 -26.36 2.77 -17.95
C THR A 826 -26.64 1.55 -17.05
N TYR A 827 -26.13 1.61 -15.83
CA TYR A 827 -26.22 0.57 -14.79
C TYR A 827 -26.11 1.21 -13.40
N ASP A 828 -26.25 0.39 -12.34
CA ASP A 828 -26.35 0.85 -10.93
C ASP A 828 -27.49 1.86 -10.69
N TYR A 829 -28.60 1.65 -11.40
CA TYR A 829 -29.86 2.36 -11.18
C TYR A 829 -30.49 2.03 -9.81
N HIS A 830 -30.23 0.82 -9.33
CA HIS A 830 -30.75 0.24 -8.10
C HIS A 830 -29.68 -0.62 -7.42
N GLY A 831 -29.78 -0.86 -6.12
CA GLY A 831 -28.84 -1.74 -5.40
C GLY A 831 -28.99 -1.71 -3.89
N GLY A 832 -28.05 -2.36 -3.18
CA GLY A 832 -28.12 -2.65 -1.74
C GLY A 832 -28.25 -1.46 -0.77
N TRP A 833 -28.20 -0.23 -1.27
CA TRP A 833 -28.53 1.00 -0.53
C TRP A 833 -30.04 1.24 -0.36
N GLU A 834 -30.88 0.56 -1.14
CA GLU A 834 -32.34 0.69 -1.11
C GLU A 834 -33.02 -0.27 -0.13
N ARG A 835 -34.28 0.00 0.20
CA ARG A 835 -35.12 -0.84 1.09
C ARG A 835 -36.00 -1.85 0.34
N THR A 836 -35.86 -1.95 -0.97
CA THR A 836 -36.58 -2.89 -1.84
C THR A 836 -35.66 -3.42 -2.93
N THR A 837 -35.74 -4.70 -3.24
CA THR A 837 -34.97 -5.30 -4.33
C THR A 837 -35.41 -4.77 -5.70
N ALA A 838 -34.47 -4.41 -6.56
CA ALA A 838 -34.74 -4.08 -7.96
C ALA A 838 -33.57 -4.50 -8.87
N HIS A 839 -33.85 -4.67 -10.16
CA HIS A 839 -32.81 -4.91 -11.16
C HIS A 839 -31.99 -3.62 -11.34
N HIS A 840 -30.66 -3.68 -11.37
CA HIS A 840 -29.84 -2.46 -11.49
C HIS A 840 -29.63 -1.94 -12.92
N THR A 841 -30.14 -2.67 -13.92
CA THR A 841 -30.02 -2.36 -15.37
C THR A 841 -31.35 -2.44 -16.16
N PRO A 842 -32.50 -1.92 -15.67
CA PRO A 842 -33.76 -1.98 -16.41
C PRO A 842 -33.66 -1.28 -17.77
N LEU A 843 -34.01 -1.98 -18.84
CA LEU A 843 -34.06 -1.42 -20.19
C LEU A 843 -35.21 -0.41 -20.29
N ILE A 844 -36.39 -0.81 -19.81
CA ILE A 844 -37.60 0.01 -19.69
C ILE A 844 -38.03 -0.08 -18.21
N PRO A 845 -38.44 1.03 -17.57
CA PRO A 845 -38.81 1.01 -16.16
C PRO A 845 -40.06 0.16 -15.89
N SER A 846 -40.19 -0.33 -14.66
CA SER A 846 -41.43 -0.98 -14.22
C SER A 846 -42.54 0.06 -14.04
N PRO A 847 -43.79 -0.21 -14.44
CA PRO A 847 -44.93 0.67 -14.11
C PRO A 847 -45.22 0.82 -12.61
N LYS A 848 -44.54 0.05 -11.75
CA LYS A 848 -44.58 0.17 -10.28
C LYS A 848 -43.36 0.87 -9.70
N ASP A 849 -42.43 1.32 -10.54
CA ASP A 849 -41.20 1.99 -10.12
C ASP A 849 -41.48 3.45 -9.77
N ALA A 850 -41.14 3.85 -8.54
CA ALA A 850 -41.28 5.23 -8.09
C ALA A 850 -40.31 6.17 -8.82
N LEU A 851 -39.19 5.65 -9.33
CA LEU A 851 -38.09 6.40 -9.92
C LEU A 851 -37.82 5.98 -11.38
N SER A 852 -38.90 5.80 -12.15
CA SER A 852 -38.91 5.30 -13.55
C SER A 852 -37.95 5.96 -14.57
N TYR A 853 -37.28 7.04 -14.20
CA TYR A 853 -36.21 7.67 -14.98
C TYR A 853 -34.83 7.00 -14.78
N TYR A 854 -34.67 6.07 -13.83
CA TYR A 854 -33.47 5.23 -13.73
C TYR A 854 -33.63 3.97 -14.58
N SER A 855 -33.57 4.18 -15.89
CA SER A 855 -33.59 3.13 -16.91
C SER A 855 -32.65 3.46 -18.05
N ILE A 856 -32.17 2.42 -18.74
CA ILE A 856 -31.34 2.55 -19.94
C ILE A 856 -32.06 3.40 -20.98
N GLU A 857 -33.37 3.15 -21.20
CA GLU A 857 -34.18 3.92 -22.13
C GLU A 857 -34.22 5.41 -21.80
N TYR A 858 -34.45 5.78 -20.54
CA TYR A 858 -34.48 7.18 -20.14
C TYR A 858 -33.10 7.83 -20.31
N ALA A 859 -32.04 7.21 -19.79
CA ALA A 859 -30.70 7.78 -19.78
C ALA A 859 -30.15 8.00 -21.20
N ILE A 860 -30.25 7.00 -22.08
CA ILE A 860 -29.81 7.12 -23.48
C ILE A 860 -30.62 8.19 -24.21
N LYS A 861 -31.95 8.24 -24.04
CA LYS A 861 -32.79 9.28 -24.65
C LYS A 861 -32.44 10.68 -24.14
N ALA A 862 -32.18 10.84 -22.84
CA ALA A 862 -31.75 12.10 -22.24
C ALA A 862 -30.37 12.54 -22.79
N ILE A 863 -29.41 11.63 -22.92
CA ILE A 863 -28.07 11.93 -23.46
C ILE A 863 -28.15 12.36 -24.93
N ILE A 864 -28.93 11.67 -25.77
CA ILE A 864 -29.17 12.04 -27.17
C ILE A 864 -29.90 13.39 -27.26
N SER A 865 -30.95 13.60 -26.45
CA SER A 865 -31.68 14.88 -26.40
C SER A 865 -30.84 16.05 -25.89
N GLY A 866 -29.80 15.79 -25.09
CA GLY A 866 -28.79 16.75 -24.69
C GLY A 866 -27.78 17.13 -25.79
N GLY A 867 -27.86 16.50 -26.97
CA GLY A 867 -27.06 16.84 -28.14
C GLY A 867 -25.93 15.86 -28.48
N ALA A 868 -25.86 14.69 -27.86
CA ALA A 868 -24.89 13.66 -28.25
C ALA A 868 -25.28 12.99 -29.59
N ASP A 869 -24.31 12.71 -30.46
CA ASP A 869 -24.52 11.89 -31.66
C ASP A 869 -24.70 10.41 -31.24
N PRO A 870 -25.83 9.76 -31.54
CA PRO A 870 -26.03 8.33 -31.28
C PRO A 870 -24.85 7.47 -31.76
N LYS A 871 -24.23 7.79 -32.92
CA LYS A 871 -23.13 7.02 -33.50
C LYS A 871 -21.82 7.08 -32.73
N LYS A 872 -21.68 8.02 -31.79
CA LYS A 872 -20.56 8.08 -30.84
C LYS A 872 -20.93 7.55 -29.47
N LEU A 873 -22.22 7.46 -29.15
CA LEU A 873 -22.72 7.00 -27.86
C LEU A 873 -22.76 5.46 -27.81
N LEU A 874 -22.12 4.88 -26.79
CA LEU A 874 -22.04 3.44 -26.57
C LEU A 874 -22.90 3.03 -25.37
N LEU A 875 -23.69 1.97 -25.52
CA LEU A 875 -24.51 1.43 -24.45
C LEU A 875 -23.64 0.75 -23.37
N GLY A 876 -23.86 1.10 -22.09
CA GLY A 876 -23.23 0.44 -20.95
C GLY A 876 -23.87 -0.90 -20.61
N LEU A 877 -23.05 -1.95 -20.61
CA LEU A 877 -23.40 -3.31 -20.19
C LEU A 877 -22.71 -3.62 -18.85
N SER A 878 -23.49 -4.13 -17.90
CA SER A 878 -22.99 -4.67 -16.62
C SER A 878 -22.68 -6.16 -16.77
N PHE A 879 -21.49 -6.59 -16.34
CA PHE A 879 -21.12 -8.01 -16.20
C PHE A 879 -21.11 -8.47 -14.73
N TYR A 880 -21.88 -7.79 -13.87
CA TYR A 880 -22.13 -8.12 -12.48
C TYR A 880 -23.62 -7.98 -12.16
N GLY A 881 -24.00 -8.35 -10.94
CA GLY A 881 -25.32 -8.05 -10.38
C GLY A 881 -25.22 -7.31 -9.05
N GLN A 882 -26.19 -6.42 -8.81
CA GLN A 882 -26.38 -5.80 -7.50
C GLN A 882 -27.16 -6.75 -6.58
N SER A 883 -26.61 -7.00 -5.40
CA SER A 883 -27.13 -7.96 -4.42
C SER A 883 -27.69 -7.30 -3.17
N TYR A 884 -28.70 -7.94 -2.60
CA TYR A 884 -29.47 -7.46 -1.47
C TYR A 884 -29.63 -8.59 -0.44
N ARG A 885 -29.59 -8.24 0.84
CA ARG A 885 -30.06 -9.11 1.91
C ARG A 885 -31.54 -8.81 2.16
N LEU A 886 -32.41 -9.78 1.93
CA LEU A 886 -33.85 -9.70 2.17
C LEU A 886 -34.13 -9.46 3.66
N ALA A 887 -35.15 -8.65 3.96
CA ALA A 887 -35.62 -8.41 5.32
C ALA A 887 -36.65 -9.45 5.79
N ASP A 888 -37.37 -10.08 4.86
CA ASP A 888 -38.34 -11.15 5.13
C ASP A 888 -38.24 -12.23 4.05
N VAL A 889 -37.92 -13.46 4.47
CA VAL A 889 -37.73 -14.64 3.60
C VAL A 889 -39.03 -15.38 3.29
N GLU A 890 -40.09 -15.16 4.06
CA GLU A 890 -41.44 -15.69 3.80
C GLU A 890 -42.20 -14.80 2.79
N SER A 891 -41.69 -13.59 2.54
CA SER A 891 -42.24 -12.66 1.55
C SER A 891 -41.93 -13.04 0.09
N THR A 892 -42.62 -12.42 -0.86
CA THR A 892 -42.42 -12.66 -2.29
C THR A 892 -41.03 -12.21 -2.75
N SER A 893 -40.11 -13.16 -2.96
CA SER A 893 -38.69 -12.95 -3.29
C SER A 893 -38.41 -12.42 -4.71
N GLY A 894 -39.32 -11.66 -5.30
CA GLY A 894 -39.17 -10.99 -6.60
C GLY A 894 -38.75 -9.52 -6.46
N PRO A 895 -38.64 -8.77 -7.57
CA PRO A 895 -38.47 -7.32 -7.54
C PRO A 895 -39.57 -6.64 -6.73
N GLY A 896 -39.18 -5.72 -5.85
CA GLY A 896 -40.03 -5.10 -4.83
C GLY A 896 -40.03 -5.81 -3.46
N ALA A 897 -39.28 -6.89 -3.28
CA ALA A 897 -39.15 -7.56 -1.98
C ALA A 897 -38.45 -6.65 -0.95
N PRO A 898 -38.90 -6.60 0.32
CA PRO A 898 -38.24 -5.82 1.36
C PRO A 898 -36.78 -6.21 1.59
N ALA A 899 -35.87 -5.22 1.65
CA ALA A 899 -34.44 -5.42 1.81
C ALA A 899 -33.88 -4.76 3.10
N ALA A 900 -33.06 -5.52 3.82
CA ALA A 900 -32.38 -5.09 5.04
C ALA A 900 -31.08 -4.30 4.74
N GLY A 901 -30.51 -4.47 3.55
CA GLY A 901 -29.29 -3.80 3.09
C GLY A 901 -28.61 -4.57 1.94
N PRO A 902 -27.30 -4.38 1.70
CA PRO A 902 -26.55 -5.12 0.69
C PRO A 902 -26.51 -6.63 0.99
N GLY A 903 -26.40 -7.43 -0.07
CA GLY A 903 -26.16 -8.87 0.03
C GLY A 903 -24.73 -9.18 0.49
N GLU A 904 -24.50 -10.42 0.93
CA GLU A 904 -23.18 -10.85 1.39
C GLU A 904 -22.14 -10.82 0.24
N PRO A 905 -20.87 -10.52 0.54
CA PRO A 905 -19.81 -10.40 -0.45
C PRO A 905 -19.53 -11.71 -1.21
N GLY A 906 -19.17 -11.59 -2.49
CA GLY A 906 -18.76 -12.71 -3.33
C GLY A 906 -17.51 -13.45 -2.86
N GLU A 907 -17.37 -14.72 -3.25
CA GLU A 907 -16.22 -15.54 -2.84
C GLU A 907 -14.89 -15.12 -3.50
N PHE A 908 -14.96 -14.35 -4.59
CA PHE A 908 -13.81 -13.77 -5.30
C PHE A 908 -13.83 -12.24 -5.33
N THR A 909 -15.00 -11.61 -5.52
CA THR A 909 -15.11 -10.14 -5.60
C THR A 909 -15.01 -9.44 -4.25
N LYS A 910 -15.33 -10.14 -3.14
CA LYS A 910 -15.27 -9.66 -1.75
C LYS A 910 -16.09 -8.41 -1.43
N GLN A 911 -16.92 -7.94 -2.36
CA GLN A 911 -17.63 -6.68 -2.29
C GLN A 911 -19.09 -6.86 -1.83
N PRO A 912 -19.48 -6.37 -0.63
CA PRO A 912 -20.87 -6.46 -0.18
C PRO A 912 -21.81 -5.70 -1.13
N GLY A 913 -22.94 -6.30 -1.45
CA GLY A 913 -23.91 -5.74 -2.40
C GLY A 913 -23.56 -5.96 -3.87
N MET A 914 -22.48 -6.68 -4.20
CA MET A 914 -22.12 -7.01 -5.57
C MET A 914 -21.77 -8.51 -5.71
N LEU A 915 -22.09 -9.08 -6.87
CA LEU A 915 -21.58 -10.39 -7.31
C LEU A 915 -21.20 -10.32 -8.79
N ALA A 916 -20.02 -10.82 -9.17
CA ALA A 916 -19.63 -10.95 -10.58
C ALA A 916 -20.57 -11.94 -11.31
N TYR A 917 -20.68 -11.85 -12.65
CA TYR A 917 -21.49 -12.82 -13.39
C TYR A 917 -21.03 -14.27 -13.14
N TYR A 918 -19.72 -14.53 -13.10
CA TYR A 918 -19.19 -15.87 -12.77
C TYR A 918 -19.53 -16.34 -11.34
N GLU A 919 -19.76 -15.43 -10.39
CA GLU A 919 -20.25 -15.76 -9.04
C GLU A 919 -21.75 -16.06 -9.05
N VAL A 920 -22.54 -15.33 -9.83
CA VAL A 920 -23.99 -15.52 -9.95
C VAL A 920 -24.35 -16.78 -10.75
N CYS A 921 -23.75 -17.01 -11.92
CA CYS A 921 -24.06 -18.20 -12.71
C CYS A 921 -23.61 -19.50 -12.01
N TYR A 922 -22.55 -19.45 -11.20
CA TYR A 922 -22.14 -20.57 -10.34
C TYR A 922 -23.18 -20.84 -9.25
N ARG A 923 -23.69 -19.79 -8.58
CA ARG A 923 -24.79 -19.89 -7.59
C ARG A 923 -26.06 -20.49 -8.20
N VAL A 924 -26.46 -20.02 -9.38
CA VAL A 924 -27.65 -20.54 -10.10
C VAL A 924 -27.47 -22.00 -10.50
N LYS A 925 -26.35 -22.36 -11.12
CA LYS A 925 -26.16 -23.69 -11.71
C LYS A 925 -25.78 -24.76 -10.68
N ASN A 926 -24.81 -24.47 -9.83
CA ASN A 926 -24.18 -25.46 -8.96
C ASN A 926 -24.74 -25.41 -7.53
N LEU A 927 -25.05 -24.21 -7.02
CA LEU A 927 -25.71 -24.04 -5.70
C LEU A 927 -27.25 -23.96 -5.79
N ARG A 928 -27.82 -24.14 -7.00
CA ARG A 928 -29.27 -24.24 -7.27
C ARG A 928 -30.10 -23.05 -6.76
N TRP A 929 -29.56 -21.84 -6.79
CA TRP A 929 -30.33 -20.62 -6.50
C TRP A 929 -31.57 -20.54 -7.39
N LYS A 930 -32.71 -20.17 -6.80
CA LYS A 930 -33.97 -20.00 -7.53
C LYS A 930 -33.87 -18.78 -8.43
N THR A 931 -34.38 -18.88 -9.66
CA THR A 931 -34.33 -17.78 -10.63
C THR A 931 -35.72 -17.28 -11.02
N GLY A 932 -35.79 -16.00 -11.36
CA GLY A 932 -36.91 -15.37 -12.05
C GLY A 932 -36.41 -14.37 -13.09
N ARG A 933 -37.33 -13.64 -13.73
CA ARG A 933 -37.00 -12.57 -14.68
C ARG A 933 -37.96 -11.40 -14.53
N GLN A 934 -37.41 -10.19 -14.50
CA GLN A 934 -38.15 -8.95 -14.61
C GLN A 934 -38.28 -8.58 -16.10
N THR A 935 -39.51 -8.43 -16.58
CA THR A 935 -39.82 -7.98 -17.95
C THR A 935 -39.12 -6.66 -18.25
N ASN A 936 -38.49 -6.56 -19.41
CA ASN A 936 -37.71 -5.40 -19.86
C ASN A 936 -36.54 -5.00 -18.93
N ALA A 937 -36.01 -5.91 -18.11
CA ALA A 937 -34.80 -5.65 -17.32
C ALA A 937 -33.77 -6.79 -17.40
N GLY A 938 -34.15 -8.00 -16.98
CA GLY A 938 -33.23 -9.14 -16.92
C GLY A 938 -33.58 -10.13 -15.80
N PRO A 939 -32.77 -11.18 -15.63
CA PRO A 939 -32.98 -12.19 -14.59
C PRO A 939 -32.70 -11.67 -13.18
N TYR A 940 -33.23 -12.39 -12.19
CA TYR A 940 -32.80 -12.29 -10.81
C TYR A 940 -32.66 -13.69 -10.21
N ALA A 941 -31.78 -13.84 -9.23
CA ALA A 941 -31.53 -15.10 -8.54
C ALA A 941 -31.59 -14.90 -7.02
N TYR A 942 -32.03 -15.92 -6.29
CA TYR A 942 -32.14 -15.85 -4.83
C TYR A 942 -31.99 -17.22 -4.15
N SER A 943 -31.47 -17.19 -2.93
CA SER A 943 -31.50 -18.30 -1.97
C SER A 943 -31.57 -17.73 -0.56
N ASP A 944 -32.36 -18.35 0.31
CA ASP A 944 -32.47 -17.97 1.72
C ASP A 944 -32.81 -16.47 1.87
N ASN A 945 -31.96 -15.67 2.53
CA ASN A 945 -32.10 -14.22 2.64
C ASN A 945 -31.27 -13.43 1.61
N GLN A 946 -30.73 -14.06 0.56
CA GLN A 946 -29.90 -13.41 -0.46
C GLN A 946 -30.64 -13.29 -1.79
N TRP A 947 -30.54 -12.14 -2.44
CA TRP A 947 -31.15 -11.82 -3.72
C TRP A 947 -30.17 -11.04 -4.60
N VAL A 948 -30.14 -11.28 -5.91
CA VAL A 948 -29.31 -10.54 -6.88
C VAL A 948 -30.04 -10.31 -8.20
N GLY A 949 -30.01 -9.08 -8.70
CA GLY A 949 -30.48 -8.71 -10.05
C GLY A 949 -29.29 -8.46 -10.96
N TYR A 950 -29.22 -9.14 -12.11
CA TYR A 950 -28.00 -9.30 -12.90
C TYR A 950 -28.33 -9.48 -14.40
N ASP A 951 -27.37 -9.21 -15.28
CA ASP A 951 -27.54 -9.46 -16.71
C ASP A 951 -27.13 -10.89 -17.14
N ASP A 952 -27.82 -11.47 -18.12
CA ASP A 952 -27.46 -12.75 -18.75
C ASP A 952 -27.39 -12.63 -20.29
N PRO A 953 -26.91 -13.65 -21.02
CA PRO A 953 -26.78 -13.60 -22.48
C PRO A 953 -28.07 -13.20 -23.22
N LYS A 954 -29.24 -13.47 -22.63
CA LYS A 954 -30.53 -13.05 -23.19
C LYS A 954 -30.79 -11.56 -22.95
N SER A 955 -30.69 -11.06 -21.71
CA SER A 955 -30.94 -9.62 -21.46
C SER A 955 -29.88 -8.71 -22.09
N ILE A 956 -28.62 -9.17 -22.18
CA ILE A 956 -27.59 -8.50 -22.98
C ILE A 956 -28.02 -8.41 -24.46
N THR A 957 -28.45 -9.52 -25.08
CA THR A 957 -28.94 -9.52 -26.47
C THR A 957 -30.11 -8.54 -26.65
N GLU A 958 -31.12 -8.61 -25.78
CA GLU A 958 -32.31 -7.73 -25.81
C GLU A 958 -31.94 -6.23 -25.75
N LYS A 959 -30.94 -5.88 -24.91
CA LYS A 959 -30.43 -4.51 -24.73
C LYS A 959 -29.58 -4.03 -25.90
N VAL A 960 -28.69 -4.88 -26.42
CA VAL A 960 -27.82 -4.54 -27.56
C VAL A 960 -28.62 -4.38 -28.85
N GLU A 961 -29.60 -5.25 -29.13
CA GLU A 961 -30.51 -5.03 -30.26
C GLU A 961 -31.29 -3.72 -30.14
N TRP A 962 -31.72 -3.35 -28.93
CA TRP A 962 -32.43 -2.09 -28.69
C TRP A 962 -31.51 -0.89 -28.95
N ALA A 963 -30.25 -0.95 -28.52
CA ALA A 963 -29.22 0.05 -28.84
C ALA A 963 -29.02 0.20 -30.36
N MET A 964 -28.93 -0.91 -31.09
CA MET A 964 -28.79 -0.90 -32.55
C MET A 964 -30.03 -0.36 -33.27
N ARG A 965 -31.24 -0.62 -32.75
CA ARG A 965 -32.48 -0.01 -33.25
C ARG A 965 -32.54 1.51 -33.05
N LEU A 966 -31.81 2.06 -32.08
CA LEU A 966 -31.62 3.51 -31.91
C LEU A 966 -30.44 4.09 -32.71
N GLY A 967 -29.66 3.26 -33.40
CA GLY A 967 -28.47 3.69 -34.14
C GLY A 967 -27.30 4.10 -33.24
N LEU A 968 -27.18 3.51 -32.03
CA LEU A 968 -26.03 3.73 -31.16
C LEU A 968 -24.73 3.21 -31.80
N GLY A 969 -23.59 3.83 -31.47
CA GLY A 969 -22.27 3.53 -32.03
C GLY A 969 -21.64 2.21 -31.58
N GLY A 970 -22.32 1.44 -30.72
CA GLY A 970 -21.85 0.18 -30.16
C GLY A 970 -22.12 0.05 -28.67
N VAL A 971 -21.23 -0.65 -27.97
CA VAL A 971 -21.36 -1.00 -26.54
C VAL A 971 -20.06 -0.77 -25.78
N THR A 972 -20.18 -0.60 -24.47
CA THR A 972 -19.08 -0.56 -23.50
C THR A 972 -19.40 -1.53 -22.36
N ALA A 973 -18.47 -2.40 -21.98
CA ALA A 973 -18.67 -3.46 -21.00
C ALA A 973 -17.89 -3.17 -19.71
N TRP A 974 -18.59 -3.14 -18.57
CA TRP A 974 -18.01 -3.01 -17.23
C TRP A 974 -18.31 -4.28 -16.40
N ALA A 975 -17.32 -5.13 -16.12
CA ALA A 975 -15.97 -5.19 -16.66
C ALA A 975 -15.71 -6.61 -17.17
N ILE A 976 -14.82 -6.79 -18.16
CA ILE A 976 -14.62 -8.10 -18.80
C ILE A 976 -14.05 -9.15 -17.83
N ASP A 977 -13.42 -8.69 -16.75
CA ASP A 977 -12.95 -9.51 -15.63
C ASP A 977 -14.06 -9.96 -14.66
N LEU A 978 -15.33 -9.60 -14.91
CA LEU A 978 -16.51 -10.02 -14.14
C LEU A 978 -17.38 -11.04 -14.92
N ASP A 979 -17.12 -11.22 -16.23
CA ASP A 979 -17.75 -12.26 -17.07
C ASP A 979 -17.12 -13.64 -16.83
N ASP A 980 -17.79 -14.72 -17.24
CA ASP A 980 -17.28 -16.09 -17.08
C ASP A 980 -16.18 -16.43 -18.10
N SER A 981 -15.02 -15.80 -17.94
CA SER A 981 -13.84 -15.98 -18.80
C SER A 981 -13.29 -17.41 -18.80
N SER A 982 -13.37 -18.11 -17.66
CA SER A 982 -12.85 -19.47 -17.46
C SER A 982 -13.87 -20.58 -17.75
N ASN A 983 -15.09 -20.23 -18.19
CA ASN A 983 -16.21 -21.16 -18.41
C ASN A 983 -16.56 -22.00 -17.15
N ARG A 984 -16.38 -21.42 -15.96
CA ARG A 984 -16.70 -21.99 -14.63
C ARG A 984 -18.18 -22.40 -14.53
N CYS A 985 -19.06 -21.75 -15.28
CA CYS A 985 -20.48 -22.01 -15.33
C CYS A 985 -20.90 -23.00 -16.45
N CYS A 986 -19.96 -23.64 -17.15
CA CYS A 986 -20.22 -24.63 -18.20
C CYS A 986 -21.27 -24.15 -19.24
N ALA A 987 -21.04 -23.02 -19.89
CA ALA A 987 -21.89 -22.48 -20.95
C ALA A 987 -21.05 -22.16 -22.19
N GLU A 988 -20.17 -21.17 -22.07
CA GLU A 988 -19.08 -20.83 -22.98
C GLU A 988 -18.16 -19.83 -22.27
N PRO A 989 -16.88 -19.68 -22.67
CA PRO A 989 -16.02 -18.60 -22.17
C PRO A 989 -16.55 -17.23 -22.62
N TYR A 990 -16.59 -16.23 -21.74
CA TYR A 990 -17.11 -14.88 -22.00
C TYR A 990 -18.57 -14.83 -22.52
N PRO A 991 -19.54 -15.45 -21.83
CA PRO A 991 -20.91 -15.58 -22.33
C PRO A 991 -21.66 -14.25 -22.49
N LEU A 992 -21.40 -13.25 -21.64
CA LEU A 992 -22.03 -11.93 -21.79
C LEU A 992 -21.40 -11.14 -22.95
N LEU A 993 -20.08 -11.12 -23.05
CA LEU A 993 -19.37 -10.42 -24.12
C LEU A 993 -19.62 -11.06 -25.50
N ARG A 994 -19.69 -12.39 -25.58
CA ARG A 994 -20.07 -13.10 -26.82
C ARG A 994 -21.52 -12.84 -27.21
N ALA A 995 -22.46 -12.76 -26.26
CA ALA A 995 -23.83 -12.36 -26.55
C ALA A 995 -23.90 -10.94 -27.14
N ALA A 996 -23.21 -9.98 -26.54
CA ALA A 996 -23.12 -8.62 -27.08
C ALA A 996 -22.51 -8.60 -28.49
N GLY A 997 -21.41 -9.32 -28.72
CA GLY A 997 -20.77 -9.41 -30.03
C GLY A 997 -21.67 -10.00 -31.11
N ARG A 998 -22.42 -11.07 -30.79
CA ARG A 998 -23.42 -11.66 -31.71
C ARG A 998 -24.57 -10.70 -32.01
N ALA A 999 -25.10 -10.03 -30.98
CA ALA A 999 -26.20 -9.07 -31.12
C ALA A 999 -25.81 -7.80 -31.91
N LEU A 1000 -24.53 -7.42 -31.91
CA LEU A 1000 -23.97 -6.39 -32.80
C LEU A 1000 -23.78 -6.86 -34.26
N GLY A 1001 -23.89 -8.16 -34.55
CA GLY A 1001 -23.57 -8.73 -35.86
C GLY A 1001 -22.07 -8.85 -36.13
N ARG A 1002 -21.25 -9.10 -35.09
CA ARG A 1002 -19.82 -9.46 -35.25
C ARG A 1002 -19.68 -10.97 -35.48
N SER A 1003 -18.60 -11.39 -36.14
CA SER A 1003 -18.29 -12.80 -36.39
C SER A 1003 -17.80 -13.51 -35.11
N VAL A 1004 -18.73 -13.82 -34.22
CA VAL A 1004 -18.49 -14.57 -32.98
C VAL A 1004 -19.06 -15.99 -33.17
N PRO A 1005 -18.29 -17.06 -32.95
CA PRO A 1005 -18.78 -18.43 -33.02
C PRO A 1005 -20.03 -18.66 -32.17
N SER A 1006 -20.88 -19.62 -32.53
CA SER A 1006 -21.95 -20.12 -31.66
C SER A 1006 -21.39 -20.82 -30.41
N PRO A 1007 -22.16 -20.98 -29.32
CA PRO A 1007 -21.69 -21.71 -28.13
C PRO A 1007 -21.30 -23.15 -28.47
N PRO A 1008 -20.31 -23.74 -27.77
CA PRO A 1008 -19.80 -25.08 -28.07
C PRO A 1008 -20.83 -26.17 -27.77
N THR A 1009 -20.75 -27.29 -28.50
CA THR A 1009 -21.58 -28.48 -28.28
C THR A 1009 -21.21 -29.24 -27.00
N THR A 1010 -20.03 -28.98 -26.43
CA THR A 1010 -19.51 -29.48 -25.15
C THR A 1010 -19.34 -28.33 -24.15
N PRO A 1011 -20.39 -27.90 -23.43
CA PRO A 1011 -20.38 -26.61 -22.71
C PRO A 1011 -19.42 -26.51 -21.51
N CYS A 1012 -18.88 -27.62 -20.99
CA CYS A 1012 -18.03 -27.65 -19.78
C CYS A 1012 -16.52 -27.55 -20.04
N GLU A 1013 -16.08 -27.40 -21.28
CA GLU A 1013 -14.65 -27.32 -21.60
C GLU A 1013 -14.09 -25.95 -21.18
N ARG A 1014 -13.13 -25.94 -20.26
CA ARG A 1014 -12.41 -24.70 -19.87
C ARG A 1014 -11.47 -24.29 -21.00
N PRO A 1015 -11.29 -22.99 -21.27
CA PRO A 1015 -10.17 -22.54 -22.10
C PRO A 1015 -8.84 -22.86 -21.38
N PRO A 1016 -7.73 -23.03 -22.11
CA PRO A 1016 -6.41 -23.16 -21.50
C PRO A 1016 -6.09 -21.89 -20.68
N GLU A 1017 -5.49 -22.05 -19.51
CA GLU A 1017 -5.02 -20.91 -18.72
C GLU A 1017 -3.88 -20.20 -19.47
N PRO A 1018 -3.95 -18.87 -19.67
CA PRO A 1018 -2.95 -18.17 -20.44
C PRO A 1018 -1.65 -18.00 -19.64
N VAL A 1019 -0.54 -18.34 -20.28
CA VAL A 1019 0.81 -18.23 -19.70
C VAL A 1019 1.12 -16.77 -19.39
N THR A 1020 1.08 -16.42 -18.10
CA THR A 1020 1.56 -15.12 -17.61
C THR A 1020 3.09 -15.09 -17.71
N PRO A 1021 3.70 -14.08 -18.37
CA PRO A 1021 5.16 -13.94 -18.39
C PRO A 1021 5.73 -13.80 -16.97
N ALA A 1022 6.90 -14.38 -16.73
CA ALA A 1022 7.63 -14.14 -15.48
C ALA A 1022 8.03 -12.66 -15.37
N PRO A 1023 7.99 -12.05 -14.16
CA PRO A 1023 8.43 -10.66 -13.98
C PRO A 1023 9.92 -10.53 -14.32
N PRO A 1024 10.35 -9.37 -14.88
CA PRO A 1024 11.70 -9.20 -15.39
C PRO A 1024 12.75 -9.29 -14.28
N THR A 1025 13.73 -10.17 -14.44
CA THR A 1025 14.87 -10.26 -13.54
C THR A 1025 15.79 -9.07 -13.77
N THR A 1026 16.03 -8.25 -12.74
CA THR A 1026 16.93 -7.09 -12.81
C THR A 1026 18.39 -7.53 -12.79
N THR A 1027 18.97 -7.82 -13.95
CA THR A 1027 20.41 -8.07 -14.09
C THR A 1027 21.21 -6.80 -13.80
N PRO A 1028 22.15 -6.80 -12.82
CA PRO A 1028 23.12 -5.73 -12.70
C PRO A 1028 24.04 -5.75 -13.94
N ALA A 1029 24.22 -4.62 -14.60
CA ALA A 1029 25.17 -4.49 -15.70
C ALA A 1029 26.57 -4.21 -15.12
N GLU A 1030 27.41 -5.23 -15.07
CA GLU A 1030 28.83 -5.07 -14.69
C GLU A 1030 29.55 -4.18 -15.72
N SER A 1031 30.26 -3.16 -15.21
CA SER A 1031 30.95 -2.15 -16.02
C SER A 1031 32.46 -2.30 -15.85
N ASP A 1032 33.04 -3.24 -16.60
CA ASP A 1032 34.44 -3.62 -16.46
C ASP A 1032 35.43 -2.55 -16.99
N GLY A 1033 36.59 -2.47 -16.34
CA GLY A 1033 37.46 -1.30 -16.27
C GLY A 1033 38.10 -0.73 -17.56
N GLY A 1034 38.52 0.54 -17.48
CA GLY A 1034 39.30 1.22 -18.53
C GLY A 1034 39.81 2.61 -18.11
N ALA A 1035 41.04 2.70 -17.63
CA ALA A 1035 41.61 3.96 -17.14
C ALA A 1035 42.38 4.74 -18.22
N HIS A 1036 42.21 6.07 -18.26
CA HIS A 1036 43.27 7.09 -18.41
C HIS A 1036 42.63 8.49 -18.31
N GLY A 1037 43.37 9.48 -17.82
CA GLY A 1037 42.91 10.87 -17.75
C GLY A 1037 44.03 11.87 -18.05
N ASP A 1038 43.64 13.10 -18.36
CA ASP A 1038 44.51 14.29 -18.36
C ASP A 1038 43.67 15.57 -18.13
N HIS A 1039 44.31 16.68 -17.78
CA HIS A 1039 43.66 17.96 -17.46
C HIS A 1039 43.40 18.83 -18.71
N GLY A 1040 42.31 19.61 -18.69
CA GLY A 1040 42.06 20.65 -19.69
C GLY A 1040 40.94 21.63 -19.30
N SER A 1041 41.30 22.91 -19.10
CA SER A 1041 40.35 24.01 -18.86
C SER A 1041 40.13 24.82 -20.13
N HIS A 1042 38.87 25.15 -20.48
CA HIS A 1042 38.39 26.54 -20.65
C HIS A 1042 36.96 26.66 -21.23
N ASP A 1043 36.48 27.91 -21.27
CA ASP A 1043 35.08 28.34 -21.24
C ASP A 1043 34.40 28.56 -22.61
N HIS A 1044 33.09 28.86 -22.52
CA HIS A 1044 32.24 29.62 -23.46
C HIS A 1044 31.41 28.90 -24.56
N HIS A 1045 30.11 28.81 -24.23
CA HIS A 1045 28.96 29.26 -25.04
C HIS A 1045 28.52 28.57 -26.35
N THR A 1046 27.27 28.11 -26.26
CA THR A 1046 26.14 28.26 -27.22
C THR A 1046 25.93 27.32 -28.42
N SER A 1047 24.74 26.70 -28.37
CA SER A 1047 23.80 26.39 -29.45
C SER A 1047 23.96 25.11 -30.30
N THR A 1048 22.86 24.34 -30.31
CA THR A 1048 22.31 23.52 -31.43
C THR A 1048 23.27 22.57 -32.19
N THR A 1049 22.97 21.27 -32.25
CA THR A 1049 21.83 20.74 -33.05
C THR A 1049 21.55 19.26 -32.73
N TRP A 1050 20.34 18.78 -33.06
CA TRP A 1050 20.05 17.34 -33.15
C TRP A 1050 20.61 16.75 -34.46
N PRO A 1051 21.15 15.51 -34.48
CA PRO A 1051 21.59 14.87 -35.72
C PRO A 1051 20.41 14.56 -36.66
N SER A 1052 20.40 15.18 -37.84
CA SER A 1052 19.42 14.91 -38.88
C SER A 1052 19.77 13.65 -39.67
N TRP A 1053 18.88 12.67 -39.69
CA TRP A 1053 18.91 11.61 -40.70
C TRP A 1053 18.17 12.09 -41.95
N ASN A 1054 18.85 12.08 -43.10
CA ASN A 1054 18.26 12.47 -44.39
C ASN A 1054 18.69 11.44 -45.47
N PRO A 1055 17.75 10.83 -46.22
CA PRO A 1055 18.07 9.68 -47.08
C PRO A 1055 18.54 10.10 -48.47
N THR A 1056 19.53 9.39 -49.02
CA THR A 1056 19.88 9.47 -50.45
C THR A 1056 19.97 8.08 -51.05
N THR A 1057 19.36 7.89 -52.22
CA THR A 1057 19.32 6.61 -52.94
C THR A 1057 20.36 6.55 -54.06
N THR A 1058 20.87 5.36 -54.34
CA THR A 1058 21.46 5.01 -55.64
C THR A 1058 20.99 3.61 -56.08
N LYS A 1059 21.01 3.37 -57.38
CA LYS A 1059 20.25 2.29 -58.06
C LYS A 1059 21.17 1.17 -58.63
N PRO A 1060 20.63 0.03 -59.09
CA PRO A 1060 21.37 -1.24 -59.13
C PRO A 1060 22.15 -1.52 -60.41
N THR A 1061 23.06 -2.50 -60.35
CA THR A 1061 23.60 -3.22 -61.52
C THR A 1061 23.65 -4.72 -61.23
N THR A 1062 23.39 -5.54 -62.26
CA THR A 1062 23.26 -7.00 -62.20
C THR A 1062 24.50 -7.76 -62.71
N THR A 1063 24.78 -8.96 -62.19
CA THR A 1063 25.23 -10.11 -63.03
C THR A 1063 25.04 -11.49 -62.37
N LYS A 1064 24.77 -12.50 -63.20
CA LYS A 1064 24.76 -13.98 -63.00
C LYS A 1064 25.54 -14.59 -64.20
N PRO A 1065 25.69 -15.92 -64.38
CA PRO A 1065 26.14 -17.00 -63.47
C PRO A 1065 27.15 -17.99 -64.14
N THR A 1066 27.80 -18.88 -63.36
CA THR A 1066 28.33 -20.22 -63.81
C THR A 1066 28.55 -21.11 -62.56
N THR A 1067 28.17 -22.40 -62.44
CA THR A 1067 28.60 -23.67 -63.09
C THR A 1067 30.12 -23.99 -63.00
N ALA A 1068 30.59 -25.22 -62.69
CA ALA A 1068 29.94 -26.50 -62.37
C ALA A 1068 30.90 -27.47 -61.57
N GLN A 1069 30.39 -28.65 -61.15
CA GLN A 1069 30.96 -30.04 -61.18
C GLN A 1069 32.48 -30.29 -60.94
N THR A 1070 32.99 -31.40 -60.34
CA THR A 1070 32.47 -32.75 -60.01
C THR A 1070 33.42 -33.53 -59.05
N TRP A 1071 32.86 -34.31 -58.08
CA TRP A 1071 33.32 -35.62 -57.52
C TRP A 1071 34.76 -35.76 -56.94
N TRP A 1072 35.07 -36.55 -55.88
CA TRP A 1072 34.84 -38.00 -55.68
C TRP A 1072 34.93 -38.44 -54.19
N ARG A 1073 34.14 -39.45 -53.77
CA ARG A 1073 34.43 -40.66 -52.92
C ARG A 1073 35.40 -40.60 -51.70
N ARG A 1074 35.28 -41.44 -50.63
CA ARG A 1074 34.31 -42.46 -50.16
C ARG A 1074 34.71 -42.92 -48.73
N TRP A 1075 33.71 -43.20 -47.85
CA TRP A 1075 33.65 -44.37 -46.92
C TRP A 1075 34.72 -44.49 -45.79
N ARG A 1076 34.52 -45.18 -44.66
CA ARG A 1076 33.39 -45.99 -44.12
C ARG A 1076 33.57 -46.28 -42.61
N GLN A 1077 32.48 -46.65 -41.93
CA GLN A 1077 32.41 -47.61 -40.78
C GLN A 1077 33.06 -47.18 -39.44
N LEU A 1078 32.68 -47.71 -38.27
CA LEU A 1078 31.69 -48.75 -37.90
C LEU A 1078 31.11 -48.47 -36.49
N GLN A 1079 30.08 -49.25 -36.10
CA GLN A 1079 29.55 -49.63 -34.77
C GLN A 1079 30.29 -49.16 -33.49
N ILE A 1080 29.60 -48.98 -32.36
CA ILE A 1080 28.40 -49.71 -31.90
C ILE A 1080 27.18 -48.81 -31.76
#